data_AF-A0A6L7IIQ3-F1
#
_entry.id   AF-A0A6L7IIQ3-F1
#
_cell.length_a   1.000
_cell.length_b   1.000
_cell.length_c   1.000
_cell.angle_alpha   90.00
_cell.angle_beta   90.00
_cell.angle_gamma   90.00
#
_symmetry.space_group_name_H-M   'P 1'
#
loop_
_entity.id
_entity.type
_entity.pdbx_description
1 polymer ?
#
loop_
_entity_poly.entity_id
_entity_poly.type
_entity_poly.pdbx_seq_one_letter_code
_entity_poly.pdbx_strand_id
1 'polypeptide(L)'
;MKIKRLLCLSVIIFLSSLTKAQDFFTVFNERSISTDSKSRTVQPEKYLTYKLNVEDLKAYIKSVPQLSDMDSKENASIIVLPMPNGTKAKFKIWKSSVMENELAAKFPNIVTFTGQGVDDRYATVKLDFTELGFHAQIKSVVTGDLYIDPYAQNDNTHYVVYKKEDLRDNHARSCEVQDDLHVEKKIEQKSVTPSVGNQIRIFRLAVACTGEYAIAATGNPSPTVAQTLSAIVTTVNRVNGVYEQDLAVRLILVANQTSIIFTNPSTDPFTGNNDAFTLIDESQANIDAYIGNANYDIGHTFSTGGGGLAGLGVICNNSSKGSGITGSPFPVGDPYDIDYVAHEIGHQFGGPHTFNATTGSCNGNRSAANAVEPGSGVTIMAYAGICGSTNDLANNSIAIFHTRSFQSITTKVQSTFCQVTTPVSNTAPVVNAGNDYTIPVNTPFKLTGSATDAQANALTYCWEQNDTGPAGNWNVPTGNAPLFRSYLPTTVPHRYFPRLQDVLNNQVTIGEFWPNYARSMEFRLTVRDNNAGCGGVANDDVIITVNGTSGPFRVTSPSTAVSWAGNSSQTVTWNVANTTLAPVNCANVSILLSTDGGLTYPITILASTPNDGSQVITVPNVNTSQARIMVASVGNVFYHINPATFSITQTLSVDEASMDDDAFVIYPNPSKGILNVKFTKQNDNHDITVYDMSGKLVFRKLNNTVNKERIATYNLSSLIKGEYIISIKSKTIDKSIKWIKE
;
A
#
# COMPACT_ATOMS: atom_id res chain seq x y z
N MET A 1 76.43 6.92 -21.80
CA MET A 1 75.00 7.10 -22.17
C MET A 1 74.35 5.76 -22.39
N LYS A 2 73.47 5.32 -21.47
CA LYS A 2 72.32 4.44 -21.74
C LYS A 2 71.54 4.22 -20.43
N ILE A 3 70.35 4.80 -20.39
CA ILE A 3 69.34 4.73 -19.34
C ILE A 3 68.82 3.29 -19.24
N LYS A 4 68.83 2.68 -18.05
CA LYS A 4 68.03 1.49 -17.75
C LYS A 4 66.88 1.91 -16.84
N ARG A 5 65.66 1.83 -17.41
CA ARG A 5 64.38 2.06 -16.75
C ARG A 5 64.20 1.06 -15.60
N LEU A 6 63.94 1.57 -14.40
CA LEU A 6 63.37 0.81 -13.29
C LEU A 6 61.83 0.87 -13.45
N LEU A 7 61.19 -0.26 -13.70
CA LEU A 7 59.74 -0.37 -13.71
C LEU A 7 59.30 -0.68 -12.28
N CYS A 8 58.74 0.32 -11.56
CA CYS A 8 58.01 0.07 -10.32
C CYS A 8 56.65 -0.52 -10.68
N LEU A 9 56.44 -1.78 -10.33
CA LEU A 9 55.15 -2.45 -10.42
C LEU A 9 54.35 -2.11 -9.15
N SER A 10 53.55 -1.05 -9.20
CA SER A 10 52.55 -0.74 -8.17
C SER A 10 51.38 -1.72 -8.31
N VAL A 11 51.35 -2.74 -7.45
CA VAL A 11 50.20 -3.63 -7.27
C VAL A 11 49.12 -2.83 -6.55
N ILE A 12 48.19 -2.25 -7.29
CA ILE A 12 46.95 -1.70 -6.76
C ILE A 12 46.04 -2.89 -6.46
N ILE A 13 46.01 -3.31 -5.20
CA ILE A 13 45.02 -4.27 -4.70
C ILE A 13 43.71 -3.49 -4.55
N PHE A 14 42.83 -3.59 -5.54
CA PHE A 14 41.42 -3.27 -5.37
C PHE A 14 40.81 -4.30 -4.41
N LEU A 15 40.81 -4.02 -3.11
CA LEU A 15 39.90 -4.69 -2.16
C LEU A 15 38.49 -4.17 -2.44
N SER A 16 37.78 -4.82 -3.35
CA SER A 16 36.33 -4.74 -3.40
C SER A 16 35.78 -5.46 -2.17
N SER A 17 35.47 -4.72 -1.10
CA SER A 17 34.69 -5.23 0.02
C SER A 17 33.27 -5.53 -0.46
N LEU A 18 33.05 -6.74 -0.95
CA LEU A 18 31.71 -7.32 -1.08
C LEU A 18 31.09 -7.33 0.33
N THR A 19 30.18 -6.39 0.59
CA THR A 19 29.36 -6.36 1.80
C THR A 19 28.49 -7.62 1.80
N LYS A 20 28.95 -8.67 2.48
CA LYS A 20 28.13 -9.87 2.71
C LYS A 20 26.95 -9.46 3.58
N ALA A 21 25.74 -9.67 3.08
CA ALA A 21 24.52 -9.54 3.86
C ALA A 21 24.61 -10.48 5.08
N GLN A 22 24.43 -9.94 6.29
CA GLN A 22 24.56 -10.72 7.52
C GLN A 22 23.18 -11.11 8.06
N ASP A 23 23.07 -12.39 8.42
CA ASP A 23 21.85 -13.04 8.88
C ASP A 23 22.09 -13.61 10.27
N PHE A 24 21.31 -13.14 11.24
CA PHE A 24 21.47 -13.46 12.66
C PHE A 24 20.32 -14.32 13.20
N PHE A 25 19.29 -14.58 12.39
CA PHE A 25 18.05 -15.23 12.84
C PHE A 25 17.94 -16.65 12.31
N THR A 26 17.77 -17.61 13.21
CA THR A 26 17.49 -19.00 12.87
C THR A 26 16.09 -19.37 13.30
N VAL A 27 15.32 -20.08 12.46
CA VAL A 27 13.98 -20.57 12.80
C VAL A 27 14.07 -21.38 14.09
N PHE A 28 13.13 -21.17 15.00
CA PHE A 28 13.11 -21.85 16.29
C PHE A 28 11.76 -22.50 16.55
N ASN A 29 11.73 -23.59 17.33
CA ASN A 29 10.48 -24.23 17.70
C ASN A 29 9.96 -23.59 19.00
N GLU A 30 8.80 -22.94 18.92
CA GLU A 30 8.16 -22.30 20.07
C GLU A 30 7.97 -23.25 21.27
N ARG A 31 7.67 -24.54 21.02
CA ARG A 31 7.49 -25.52 22.10
C ARG A 31 8.74 -25.76 22.95
N SER A 32 9.90 -25.32 22.46
CA SER A 32 11.17 -25.40 23.16
C SER A 32 11.47 -24.15 23.99
N ILE A 33 10.65 -23.11 23.92
CA ILE A 33 10.77 -21.88 24.71
C ILE A 33 10.09 -22.11 26.07
N SER A 34 10.83 -21.99 27.16
CA SER A 34 10.29 -22.10 28.52
C SER A 34 10.16 -20.70 29.13
N THR A 35 8.97 -20.10 29.01
CA THR A 35 8.65 -18.80 29.62
C THR A 35 7.23 -18.83 30.20
N ASP A 36 6.96 -17.98 31.20
CA ASP A 36 5.59 -17.76 31.68
C ASP A 36 4.78 -17.06 30.59
N SER A 37 3.59 -17.56 30.25
CA SER A 37 2.69 -16.91 29.30
C SER A 37 2.36 -15.46 29.67
N LYS A 38 2.36 -15.12 30.97
CA LYS A 38 2.10 -13.76 31.47
C LYS A 38 3.24 -12.78 31.18
N SER A 39 4.43 -13.29 30.92
CA SER A 39 5.61 -12.48 30.57
C SER A 39 5.64 -12.08 29.09
N ARG A 40 4.69 -12.57 28.26
CA ARG A 40 4.60 -12.17 26.86
C ARG A 40 3.94 -10.80 26.73
N THR A 41 4.73 -9.79 26.36
CA THR A 41 4.27 -8.42 26.09
C THR A 41 3.48 -8.30 24.79
N VAL A 42 3.77 -9.16 23.80
CA VAL A 42 3.08 -9.17 22.51
C VAL A 42 2.58 -10.57 22.19
N GLN A 43 1.29 -10.68 21.86
CA GLN A 43 0.61 -11.94 21.55
C GLN A 43 -0.19 -11.83 20.25
N PRO A 44 0.48 -11.89 19.08
CA PRO A 44 -0.19 -11.86 17.80
C PRO A 44 -0.96 -13.17 17.56
N GLU A 45 -2.06 -13.11 16.79
CA GLU A 45 -2.85 -14.28 16.39
C GLU A 45 -2.06 -15.20 15.43
N LYS A 46 -1.13 -14.63 14.64
CA LYS A 46 -0.23 -15.36 13.75
C LYS A 46 1.17 -14.76 13.84
N TYR A 47 2.17 -15.64 13.97
CA TYR A 47 3.57 -15.25 14.04
C TYR A 47 4.49 -16.44 13.72
N LEU A 48 5.76 -16.14 13.45
CA LEU A 48 6.85 -17.10 13.42
C LEU A 48 7.84 -16.83 14.53
N THR A 49 8.48 -17.88 15.06
CA THR A 49 9.47 -17.77 16.12
C THR A 49 10.89 -17.99 15.59
N TYR A 50 11.80 -17.13 16.04
CA TYR A 50 13.21 -17.18 15.67
C TYR A 50 14.10 -17.04 16.90
N LYS A 51 15.30 -17.59 16.81
CA LYS A 51 16.39 -17.37 17.74
C LYS A 51 17.42 -16.43 17.13
N LEU A 52 17.83 -15.42 17.89
CA LEU A 52 18.84 -14.45 17.49
C LEU A 52 20.23 -14.86 18.00
N ASN A 53 21.24 -14.75 17.14
CA ASN A 53 22.63 -14.76 17.54
C ASN A 53 23.05 -13.37 18.04
N VAL A 54 22.91 -13.16 19.36
CA VAL A 54 23.14 -11.87 20.01
C VAL A 54 24.59 -11.41 19.93
N GLU A 55 25.55 -12.33 20.04
CA GLU A 55 26.98 -12.00 20.01
C GLU A 55 27.41 -11.46 18.64
N ASP A 56 27.03 -12.17 17.57
CA ASP A 56 27.32 -11.75 16.20
C ASP A 56 26.60 -10.46 15.83
N LEU A 57 25.33 -10.29 16.25
CA LEU A 57 24.60 -9.05 16.03
C LEU A 57 25.30 -7.86 16.73
N LYS A 58 25.74 -8.02 17.98
CA LYS A 58 26.49 -6.99 18.71
C LYS A 58 27.79 -6.61 18.00
N ALA A 59 28.53 -7.60 17.48
CA ALA A 59 29.74 -7.36 16.71
C ALA A 59 29.45 -6.60 15.40
N TYR A 60 28.40 -7.00 14.68
CA TYR A 60 27.95 -6.33 13.46
C TYR A 60 27.51 -4.89 13.70
N ILE A 61 26.67 -4.64 14.70
CA ILE A 61 26.18 -3.30 15.09
C ILE A 61 27.34 -2.32 15.35
N LYS A 62 28.41 -2.78 15.99
CA LYS A 62 29.61 -1.96 16.22
C LYS A 62 30.27 -1.55 14.91
N SER A 63 30.24 -2.41 13.89
CA SER A 63 30.82 -2.14 12.57
C SER A 63 29.97 -1.23 11.66
N VAL A 64 28.67 -1.10 11.93
CA VAL A 64 27.78 -0.25 11.11
C VAL A 64 28.20 1.22 11.25
N PRO A 65 28.46 1.93 10.12
CA PRO A 65 28.87 3.32 10.17
C PRO A 65 27.71 4.23 10.61
N GLN A 66 28.07 5.35 11.25
CA GLN A 66 27.17 6.48 11.40
C GLN A 66 27.19 7.29 10.11
N LEU A 67 26.02 7.55 9.54
CA LEU A 67 25.86 8.36 8.33
C LEU A 67 24.90 9.50 8.65
N SER A 68 25.33 10.74 8.41
CA SER A 68 24.50 11.95 8.53
C SER A 68 23.37 11.95 7.48
N ASP A 69 22.38 12.82 7.65
CA ASP A 69 21.26 12.91 6.70
C ASP A 69 21.66 13.38 5.29
N MET A 70 22.85 13.98 5.15
CA MET A 70 23.40 14.39 3.84
C MET A 70 24.28 13.32 3.18
N ASP A 71 24.73 12.31 3.93
CA ASP A 71 25.63 11.28 3.40
C ASP A 71 24.91 10.31 2.46
N SER A 72 25.59 9.90 1.38
CA SER A 72 25.09 8.85 0.49
C SER A 72 24.88 7.54 1.24
N LYS A 73 23.70 6.94 1.06
CA LYS A 73 23.32 5.64 1.66
C LYS A 73 23.56 4.46 0.72
N GLU A 74 24.12 4.69 -0.47
CA GLU A 74 24.28 3.63 -1.48
C GLU A 74 25.13 2.45 -0.98
N ASN A 75 26.18 2.75 -0.23
CA ASN A 75 27.14 1.78 0.32
C ASN A 75 26.89 1.45 1.80
N ALA A 76 25.69 1.73 2.32
CA ALA A 76 25.31 1.39 3.69
C ALA A 76 25.34 -0.12 3.93
N SER A 77 25.54 -0.53 5.19
CA SER A 77 25.69 -1.93 5.58
C SER A 77 24.38 -2.71 5.37
N ILE A 78 24.45 -3.99 5.04
CA ILE A 78 23.26 -4.81 4.73
C ILE A 78 22.99 -5.81 5.85
N ILE A 79 21.79 -5.73 6.42
CA ILE A 79 21.22 -6.72 7.34
C ILE A 79 20.14 -7.56 6.66
N VAL A 80 20.04 -8.83 7.04
CA VAL A 80 18.98 -9.75 6.62
C VAL A 80 18.02 -9.96 7.79
N LEU A 81 16.73 -9.72 7.54
CA LEU A 81 15.68 -9.86 8.54
C LEU A 81 14.67 -10.95 8.15
N PRO A 82 14.18 -11.74 9.11
CA PRO A 82 13.11 -12.70 8.86
C PRO A 82 11.77 -12.00 8.57
N MET A 83 10.94 -12.63 7.74
CA MET A 83 9.61 -12.15 7.37
C MET A 83 8.50 -13.08 7.91
N PRO A 84 7.26 -12.60 8.14
CA PRO A 84 6.16 -13.39 8.68
C PRO A 84 5.75 -14.61 7.83
N ASN A 85 6.12 -14.64 6.54
CA ASN A 85 5.87 -15.75 5.62
C ASN A 85 7.00 -16.80 5.60
N GLY A 86 8.01 -16.68 6.46
CA GLY A 86 9.16 -17.58 6.54
C GLY A 86 10.29 -17.27 5.56
N THR A 87 10.12 -16.26 4.70
CA THR A 87 11.20 -15.74 3.85
C THR A 87 12.10 -14.77 4.63
N LYS A 88 13.14 -14.25 3.98
CA LYS A 88 14.03 -13.22 4.53
C LYS A 88 14.15 -12.06 3.56
N ALA A 89 14.30 -10.85 4.06
CA ALA A 89 14.46 -9.63 3.27
C ALA A 89 15.72 -8.87 3.68
N LYS A 90 16.37 -8.22 2.71
CA LYS A 90 17.59 -7.42 2.90
C LYS A 90 17.27 -5.93 3.05
N PHE A 91 17.97 -5.29 3.97
CA PHE A 91 17.88 -3.85 4.21
C PHE A 91 19.27 -3.23 4.28
N LYS A 92 19.44 -2.08 3.61
CA LYS A 92 20.58 -1.17 3.83
C LYS A 92 20.29 -0.35 5.07
N ILE A 93 21.17 -0.40 6.07
CA ILE A 93 21.00 0.26 7.36
C ILE A 93 22.18 1.16 7.73
N TRP A 94 21.88 2.22 8.49
CA TRP A 94 22.86 3.11 9.09
C TRP A 94 22.40 3.52 10.49
N LYS A 95 23.36 3.88 11.35
CA LYS A 95 23.03 4.38 12.70
C LYS A 95 22.26 5.70 12.57
N SER A 96 21.12 5.77 13.23
CA SER A 96 20.27 6.97 13.33
C SER A 96 19.90 7.14 14.81
N SER A 97 20.58 8.05 15.51
CA SER A 97 20.35 8.21 16.94
C SER A 97 19.01 8.91 17.20
N VAL A 98 18.17 8.29 18.04
CA VAL A 98 16.99 8.94 18.64
C VAL A 98 17.32 9.68 19.94
N MET A 99 18.60 9.77 20.31
CA MET A 99 19.10 10.44 21.49
C MET A 99 20.14 11.50 21.10
N GLU A 100 20.16 12.63 21.80
CA GLU A 100 21.27 13.58 21.69
C GLU A 100 22.60 12.91 22.06
N ASN A 101 23.69 13.40 21.49
CA ASN A 101 25.02 12.78 21.60
C ASN A 101 25.45 12.53 23.06
N GLU A 102 25.14 13.46 23.98
CA GLU A 102 25.49 13.33 25.39
C GLU A 102 24.72 12.19 26.09
N LEU A 103 23.44 12.01 25.76
CA LEU A 103 22.64 10.92 26.31
C LEU A 103 23.09 9.58 25.72
N ALA A 104 23.30 9.52 24.40
CA ALA A 104 23.79 8.33 23.72
C ALA A 104 25.17 7.88 24.26
N ALA A 105 26.06 8.82 24.60
CA ALA A 105 27.36 8.52 25.20
C ALA A 105 27.26 7.92 26.61
N LYS A 106 26.22 8.26 27.38
CA LYS A 106 25.95 7.67 28.70
C LYS A 106 25.39 6.25 28.60
N PHE A 107 24.67 5.94 27.52
CA PHE A 107 24.03 4.63 27.30
C PHE A 107 24.48 3.99 25.97
N PRO A 108 25.76 3.63 25.82
CA PRO A 108 26.32 3.14 24.56
C PRO A 108 25.76 1.78 24.09
N ASN A 109 25.03 1.07 24.96
CA ASN A 109 24.36 -0.19 24.63
C ASN A 109 22.99 0.02 23.96
N ILE A 110 22.43 1.23 24.00
CA ILE A 110 21.16 1.58 23.39
C ILE A 110 21.46 2.21 22.03
N VAL A 111 21.20 1.46 20.96
CA VAL A 111 21.53 1.87 19.58
C VAL A 111 20.35 1.71 18.65
N THR A 112 20.17 2.67 17.76
CA THR A 112 19.03 2.78 16.84
C THR A 112 19.51 2.96 15.40
N PHE A 113 18.73 2.44 14.46
CA PHE A 113 19.05 2.41 13.04
C PHE A 113 17.83 2.73 12.19
N THR A 114 18.11 3.31 11.03
CA THR A 114 17.16 3.49 9.95
C THR A 114 17.67 2.73 8.74
N GLY A 115 16.76 2.26 7.89
CA GLY A 115 17.15 1.60 6.66
C GLY A 115 16.11 1.61 5.55
N GLN A 116 16.60 1.30 4.36
CA GLN A 116 15.83 1.13 3.13
C GLN A 116 15.88 -0.34 2.69
N GLY A 117 14.76 -0.87 2.22
CA GLY A 117 14.69 -2.20 1.63
C GLY A 117 15.49 -2.32 0.33
N VAL A 118 16.17 -3.45 0.16
CA VAL A 118 16.94 -3.79 -1.04
C VAL A 118 16.10 -4.61 -2.00
N ASP A 119 15.42 -5.64 -1.48
CA ASP A 119 14.57 -6.53 -2.27
C ASP A 119 13.20 -5.90 -2.53
N ASP A 120 12.73 -5.08 -1.59
CA ASP A 120 11.53 -4.25 -1.70
C ASP A 120 11.91 -2.78 -1.54
N ARG A 121 11.91 -2.03 -2.64
CA ARG A 121 12.27 -0.60 -2.63
C ARG A 121 11.24 0.29 -1.94
N TYR A 122 10.02 -0.20 -1.71
CA TYR A 122 9.00 0.54 -0.97
C TYR A 122 9.17 0.40 0.55
N ALA A 123 10.00 -0.54 1.00
CA ALA A 123 10.12 -0.84 2.41
C ALA A 123 11.09 0.11 3.13
N THR A 124 10.67 0.63 4.28
CA THR A 124 11.55 1.32 5.23
C THR A 124 11.62 0.51 6.52
N VAL A 125 12.71 0.68 7.28
CA VAL A 125 12.91 -0.03 8.55
C VAL A 125 13.46 0.87 9.64
N LYS A 126 12.91 0.73 10.85
CA LYS A 126 13.47 1.24 12.10
C LYS A 126 13.89 0.05 12.97
N LEU A 127 15.14 0.05 13.41
CA LEU A 127 15.69 -1.00 14.27
C LEU A 127 16.21 -0.38 15.56
N ASP A 128 16.12 -1.12 16.65
CA ASP A 128 16.84 -0.81 17.88
C ASP A 128 17.38 -2.07 18.53
N PHE A 129 18.50 -1.90 19.22
CA PHE A 129 19.07 -2.90 20.10
C PHE A 129 19.37 -2.22 21.43
N THR A 130 18.70 -2.65 22.50
CA THR A 130 18.69 -2.00 23.80
C THR A 130 18.88 -3.01 24.94
N GLU A 131 18.77 -2.57 26.19
CA GLU A 131 18.80 -3.50 27.34
C GLU A 131 17.60 -4.48 27.34
N LEU A 132 16.53 -4.15 26.61
CA LEU A 132 15.32 -4.96 26.43
C LEU A 132 15.33 -5.82 25.16
N GLY A 133 16.46 -5.89 24.45
CA GLY A 133 16.63 -6.76 23.28
C GLY A 133 16.56 -6.02 21.95
N PHE A 134 16.34 -6.78 20.87
CA PHE A 134 16.24 -6.28 19.50
C PHE A 134 14.79 -6.01 19.09
N HIS A 135 14.50 -4.85 18.52
CA HIS A 135 13.20 -4.58 17.92
C HIS A 135 13.35 -4.12 16.47
N ALA A 136 12.36 -4.44 15.64
CA ALA A 136 12.25 -3.93 14.28
C ALA A 136 10.81 -3.53 13.95
N GLN A 137 10.65 -2.38 13.31
CA GLN A 137 9.45 -1.98 12.59
C GLN A 137 9.81 -1.89 11.11
N ILE A 138 9.13 -2.68 10.28
CA ILE A 138 9.26 -2.64 8.83
C ILE A 138 7.92 -2.19 8.25
N LYS A 139 7.94 -1.09 7.49
CA LYS A 139 6.76 -0.56 6.79
C LYS A 139 6.88 -0.85 5.31
N SER A 140 5.88 -1.49 4.71
CA SER A 140 5.88 -1.84 3.29
C SER A 140 4.46 -1.99 2.75
N VAL A 141 4.20 -1.38 1.59
CA VAL A 141 2.95 -1.58 0.86
C VAL A 141 2.88 -2.93 0.13
N VAL A 142 4.00 -3.63 -0.02
CA VAL A 142 4.09 -4.92 -0.73
C VAL A 142 3.86 -6.07 0.25
N THR A 143 4.54 -6.05 1.39
CA THR A 143 4.46 -7.14 2.40
C THR A 143 3.49 -6.84 3.55
N GLY A 144 3.05 -5.58 3.67
CA GLY A 144 2.36 -5.06 4.84
C GLY A 144 3.34 -4.62 5.94
N ASP A 145 2.83 -3.80 6.86
CA ASP A 145 3.56 -3.37 8.06
C ASP A 145 3.75 -4.56 9.02
N LEU A 146 4.98 -4.75 9.50
CA LEU A 146 5.37 -5.92 10.29
C LEU A 146 6.42 -5.57 11.34
N TYR A 147 6.50 -6.44 12.35
CA TYR A 147 7.29 -6.24 13.55
C TYR A 147 8.12 -7.47 13.90
N ILE A 148 9.28 -7.22 14.51
CA ILE A 148 10.12 -8.23 15.15
C ILE A 148 10.34 -7.78 16.58
N ASP A 149 9.80 -8.52 17.54
CA ASP A 149 9.87 -8.19 18.96
C ASP A 149 10.34 -9.39 19.79
N PRO A 150 10.95 -9.16 20.97
CA PRO A 150 11.25 -10.20 21.94
C PRO A 150 10.01 -11.06 22.22
N TYR A 151 10.22 -12.38 22.34
CA TYR A 151 9.13 -13.33 22.57
C TYR A 151 8.44 -13.10 23.93
N ALA A 152 9.22 -12.71 24.94
CA ALA A 152 8.78 -12.42 26.30
C ALA A 152 9.67 -11.35 26.96
N GLN A 153 9.17 -10.76 28.04
CA GLN A 153 9.92 -9.82 28.88
C GLN A 153 11.24 -10.44 29.33
N ASN A 154 12.33 -9.67 29.17
CA ASN A 154 13.70 -10.08 29.51
C ASN A 154 14.23 -11.28 28.68
N ASP A 155 13.55 -11.71 27.61
CA ASP A 155 14.08 -12.69 26.65
C ASP A 155 14.77 -11.99 25.48
N ASN A 156 16.10 -11.86 25.58
CA ASN A 156 16.89 -11.21 24.53
C ASN A 156 17.33 -12.20 23.43
N THR A 157 16.83 -13.44 23.44
CA THR A 157 17.30 -14.53 22.56
C THR A 157 16.25 -15.07 21.61
N HIS A 158 14.98 -15.10 22.01
CA HIS A 158 13.88 -15.56 21.15
C HIS A 158 12.98 -14.40 20.75
N TYR A 159 12.51 -14.42 19.51
CA TYR A 159 11.79 -13.33 18.88
C TYR A 159 10.56 -13.84 18.14
N VAL A 160 9.51 -13.03 18.12
CA VAL A 160 8.32 -13.21 17.29
C VAL A 160 8.39 -12.28 16.09
N VAL A 161 8.01 -12.80 14.92
CA VAL A 161 7.90 -12.03 13.67
C VAL A 161 6.47 -12.12 13.20
N TYR A 162 5.81 -10.98 13.08
CA TYR A 162 4.36 -10.92 12.85
C TYR A 162 3.96 -9.67 12.08
N LYS A 163 2.78 -9.70 11.45
CA LYS A 163 2.22 -8.52 10.81
C LYS A 163 1.41 -7.69 11.80
N LYS A 164 1.34 -6.38 11.59
CA LYS A 164 0.49 -5.48 12.38
C LYS A 164 -0.95 -5.98 12.51
N GLU A 165 -1.53 -6.45 11.40
CA GLU A 165 -2.92 -6.93 11.35
C GLU A 165 -3.23 -8.13 12.24
N ASP A 166 -2.20 -8.94 12.56
CA ASP A 166 -2.35 -10.11 13.42
C ASP A 166 -2.24 -9.73 14.92
N LEU A 167 -1.85 -8.49 15.27
CA LEU A 167 -1.81 -8.01 16.64
C LEU A 167 -3.10 -7.23 16.97
N ARG A 168 -4.02 -7.88 17.66
CA ARG A 168 -5.25 -7.24 18.14
C ARG A 168 -5.02 -6.60 19.50
N ASP A 169 -5.45 -5.36 19.63
CA ASP A 169 -5.64 -4.75 20.93
C ASP A 169 -7.14 -4.74 21.25
N ASN A 170 -7.51 -5.39 22.36
CA ASN A 170 -8.89 -5.46 22.82
C ASN A 170 -9.13 -4.57 24.05
N HIS A 171 -8.16 -3.72 24.42
CA HIS A 171 -8.28 -2.83 25.57
C HIS A 171 -8.97 -1.52 25.19
N ALA A 172 -9.79 -1.00 26.10
CA ALA A 172 -10.50 0.26 25.89
C ALA A 172 -9.50 1.43 25.91
N ARG A 173 -9.36 2.12 24.78
CA ARG A 173 -8.62 3.40 24.68
C ARG A 173 -9.58 4.57 24.91
N SER A 174 -9.06 5.59 25.60
CA SER A 174 -9.73 6.89 25.77
C SER A 174 -8.74 7.98 25.41
N CYS A 175 -9.03 8.74 24.36
CA CYS A 175 -8.23 9.89 23.96
C CYS A 175 -9.09 11.16 24.08
N GLU A 176 -8.50 12.26 24.49
CA GLU A 176 -9.11 13.59 24.59
C GLU A 176 -8.11 14.66 24.13
N VAL A 177 -8.58 15.88 23.85
CA VAL A 177 -7.73 17.01 23.42
C VAL A 177 -8.09 18.27 24.20
N GLN A 178 -7.08 19.02 24.64
CA GLN A 178 -7.26 20.34 25.22
C GLN A 178 -7.13 21.42 24.14
N ASP A 179 -8.26 21.91 23.64
CA ASP A 179 -8.33 23.02 22.70
C ASP A 179 -8.33 24.36 23.46
N ASP A 180 -7.25 25.14 23.32
CA ASP A 180 -7.37 26.60 23.42
C ASP A 180 -8.02 27.08 22.13
N LEU A 181 -9.29 27.50 22.21
CA LEU A 181 -10.13 27.97 21.10
C LEU A 181 -9.40 28.95 20.15
N HIS A 182 -8.69 28.41 19.17
CA HIS A 182 -8.22 29.11 17.98
C HIS A 182 -8.92 28.50 16.80
N VAL A 183 -10.09 29.07 16.52
CA VAL A 183 -10.80 28.89 15.26
C VAL A 183 -9.86 29.35 14.15
N GLU A 184 -9.25 28.42 13.43
CA GLU A 184 -8.62 28.72 12.16
C GLU A 184 -9.68 29.33 11.24
N LYS A 185 -9.63 30.64 11.06
CA LYS A 185 -10.41 31.32 10.03
C LYS A 185 -9.91 30.78 8.69
N LYS A 186 -10.80 30.11 7.94
CA LYS A 186 -10.59 29.84 6.51
C LYS A 186 -10.26 31.17 5.82
N ILE A 187 -9.01 31.34 5.42
CA ILE A 187 -8.66 32.26 4.35
C ILE A 187 -8.96 31.50 3.06
N GLU A 188 -9.98 31.94 2.31
CA GLU A 188 -10.25 31.49 0.95
C GLU A 188 -9.15 32.01 0.01
N GLN A 189 -7.95 31.44 0.14
CA GLN A 189 -6.94 31.42 -0.90
C GLN A 189 -6.76 29.95 -1.27
N LYS A 190 -6.63 29.66 -2.57
CA LYS A 190 -6.21 28.35 -3.08
C LYS A 190 -4.92 27.99 -2.32
N SER A 191 -5.04 27.16 -1.29
CA SER A 191 -3.92 26.87 -0.39
C SER A 191 -2.85 26.19 -1.22
N VAL A 192 -1.61 26.69 -1.17
CA VAL A 192 -0.48 25.89 -1.66
C VAL A 192 -0.53 24.59 -0.88
N THR A 193 -0.75 23.51 -1.60
CA THR A 193 -0.84 22.18 -1.03
C THR A 193 0.50 21.85 -0.36
N PRO A 194 0.52 21.61 0.97
CA PRO A 194 1.79 21.43 1.67
C PRO A 194 2.53 20.21 1.14
N SER A 195 3.84 20.33 1.03
CA SER A 195 4.75 19.24 0.68
C SER A 195 5.97 19.23 1.59
N VAL A 196 6.57 18.05 1.74
CA VAL A 196 7.77 17.80 2.54
C VAL A 196 8.71 16.85 1.80
N GLY A 197 9.97 16.77 2.21
CA GLY A 197 10.92 15.78 1.67
C GLY A 197 12.31 16.30 1.34
N ASN A 198 12.49 17.61 1.18
CA ASN A 198 13.78 18.23 0.85
C ASN A 198 14.65 18.53 2.08
N GLN A 199 14.07 18.46 3.28
CA GLN A 199 14.74 18.67 4.54
C GLN A 199 14.00 17.90 5.64
N ILE A 200 14.77 17.37 6.59
CA ILE A 200 14.25 16.77 7.81
C ILE A 200 14.23 17.82 8.92
N ARG A 201 13.13 17.88 9.68
CA ARG A 201 12.96 18.79 10.82
C ARG A 201 13.10 18.00 12.12
N ILE A 202 14.08 18.37 12.92
CA ILE A 202 14.48 17.66 14.14
C ILE A 202 14.00 18.45 15.35
N PHE A 203 13.15 17.83 16.16
CA PHE A 203 12.63 18.39 17.41
C PHE A 203 13.24 17.66 18.60
N ARG A 204 13.69 18.42 19.60
CA ARG A 204 14.15 17.91 20.88
C ARG A 204 12.95 17.52 21.74
N LEU A 205 12.82 16.23 21.98
CA LEU A 205 11.75 15.63 22.75
C LEU A 205 12.23 15.35 24.19
N ALA A 206 11.46 15.77 25.17
CA ALA A 206 11.61 15.36 26.56
C ALA A 206 10.46 14.42 26.93
N VAL A 207 10.76 13.19 27.33
CA VAL A 207 9.72 12.21 27.72
C VAL A 207 9.80 11.93 29.21
N ALA A 208 8.91 12.50 30.01
CA ALA A 208 8.83 12.10 31.41
C ALA A 208 8.10 10.75 31.53
N CYS A 209 8.31 10.01 32.62
CA CYS A 209 7.49 8.84 32.90
C CYS A 209 7.23 8.63 34.38
N THR A 210 6.04 8.14 34.73
CA THR A 210 5.73 7.72 36.09
C THR A 210 6.50 6.45 36.48
N GLY A 211 6.66 6.21 37.78
CA GLY A 211 7.25 4.97 38.28
C GLY A 211 6.44 3.73 37.90
N GLU A 212 5.11 3.86 37.78
CA GLU A 212 4.23 2.78 37.31
C GLU A 212 4.52 2.43 35.86
N TYR A 213 4.71 3.44 34.98
CA TYR A 213 5.10 3.20 33.59
C TYR A 213 6.42 2.45 33.54
N ALA A 214 7.42 2.88 34.31
CA ALA A 214 8.72 2.23 34.32
C ALA A 214 8.62 0.74 34.66
N ILE A 215 7.79 0.37 35.65
CA ILE A 215 7.56 -1.03 36.03
C ILE A 215 6.84 -1.79 34.91
N ALA A 216 5.75 -1.23 34.39
CA ALA A 216 4.92 -1.88 33.38
C ALA A 216 5.65 -2.07 32.04
N ALA A 217 6.33 -1.03 31.55
CA ALA A 217 7.01 -1.04 30.26
C ALA A 217 8.23 -1.98 30.23
N THR A 218 8.92 -2.13 31.36
CA THR A 218 10.09 -3.02 31.47
C THR A 218 9.73 -4.44 31.91
N GLY A 219 8.54 -4.65 32.48
CA GLY A 219 8.17 -5.91 33.12
C GLY A 219 8.98 -6.23 34.38
N ASN A 220 9.59 -5.21 35.01
CA ASN A 220 10.46 -5.37 36.17
C ASN A 220 9.91 -4.57 37.36
N PRO A 221 9.69 -5.18 38.55
CA PRO A 221 9.21 -4.47 39.74
C PRO A 221 10.20 -3.45 40.30
N SER A 222 11.46 -3.46 39.86
CA SER A 222 12.49 -2.49 40.27
C SER A 222 13.37 -2.15 39.06
N PRO A 223 12.81 -1.39 38.09
CA PRO A 223 13.50 -1.09 36.84
C PRO A 223 14.65 -0.11 37.05
N THR A 224 15.69 -0.26 36.24
CA THR A 224 16.77 0.75 36.16
C THR A 224 16.40 1.84 35.16
N VAL A 225 17.02 3.02 35.30
CA VAL A 225 16.88 4.11 34.32
C VAL A 225 17.25 3.66 32.90
N ALA A 226 18.26 2.79 32.74
CA ALA A 226 18.67 2.27 31.45
C ALA A 226 17.61 1.37 30.80
N GLN A 227 16.93 0.53 31.59
CA GLN A 227 15.82 -0.31 31.11
C GLN A 227 14.61 0.53 30.74
N THR A 228 14.24 1.51 31.57
CA THR A 228 13.11 2.40 31.25
C THR A 228 13.41 3.26 30.02
N LEU A 229 14.63 3.80 29.91
CA LEU A 229 15.08 4.53 28.71
C LEU A 229 15.04 3.63 27.46
N SER A 230 15.36 2.34 27.59
CA SER A 230 15.28 1.39 26.48
C SER A 230 13.85 1.28 25.92
N ALA A 231 12.84 1.19 26.79
CA ALA A 231 11.43 1.16 26.37
C ALA A 231 11.01 2.47 25.69
N ILE A 232 11.35 3.62 26.29
CA ILE A 232 11.08 4.95 25.71
C ILE A 232 11.73 5.08 24.32
N VAL A 233 12.97 4.62 24.17
CA VAL A 233 13.71 4.66 22.90
C VAL A 233 13.03 3.80 21.83
N THR A 234 12.59 2.59 22.16
CA THR A 234 11.86 1.73 21.21
C THR A 234 10.56 2.41 20.73
N THR A 235 9.78 2.99 21.64
CA THR A 235 8.57 3.76 21.30
C THR A 235 8.88 4.95 20.38
N VAL A 236 9.83 5.81 20.76
CA VAL A 236 10.20 7.00 19.97
C VAL A 236 10.77 6.60 18.59
N ASN A 237 11.52 5.50 18.51
CA ASN A 237 12.07 5.00 17.25
C ASN A 237 10.95 4.55 16.29
N ARG A 238 9.89 3.90 16.80
CA ARG A 238 8.70 3.51 16.03
C ARG A 238 7.85 4.70 15.61
N VAL A 239 7.67 5.69 16.49
CA VAL A 239 7.00 6.96 16.15
C VAL A 239 7.76 7.67 15.03
N ASN A 240 9.09 7.74 15.13
CA ASN A 240 9.94 8.29 14.07
C ASN A 240 9.80 7.53 12.73
N GLY A 241 9.51 6.22 12.75
CA GLY A 241 9.24 5.45 11.53
C GLY A 241 8.05 5.98 10.72
N VAL A 242 7.03 6.50 11.41
CA VAL A 242 5.89 7.17 10.77
C VAL A 242 6.19 8.63 10.45
N TYR A 243 6.73 9.37 11.42
CA TYR A 243 6.91 10.82 11.31
C TYR A 243 7.95 11.21 10.26
N GLU A 244 9.01 10.41 10.10
CA GLU A 244 10.00 10.65 9.05
C GLU A 244 9.41 10.32 7.66
N GLN A 245 8.56 9.31 7.55
CA GLN A 245 7.96 8.88 6.27
C GLN A 245 6.86 9.83 5.80
N ASP A 246 5.97 10.27 6.70
CA ASP A 246 4.80 11.07 6.34
C ASP A 246 5.02 12.59 6.50
N LEU A 247 5.84 13.03 7.46
CA LEU A 247 5.92 14.45 7.86
C LEU A 247 7.31 15.07 7.63
N ALA A 248 8.33 14.27 7.30
CA ALA A 248 9.73 14.66 7.34
C ALA A 248 10.11 15.32 8.69
N VAL A 249 9.65 14.70 9.78
CA VAL A 249 9.94 15.10 11.16
C VAL A 249 10.67 13.98 11.88
N ARG A 250 11.67 14.34 12.71
CA ARG A 250 12.37 13.42 13.59
C ARG A 250 12.39 13.96 15.02
N LEU A 251 12.08 13.09 15.97
CA LEU A 251 12.15 13.34 17.41
C LEU A 251 13.46 12.79 17.97
N ILE A 252 14.17 13.61 18.76
CA ILE A 252 15.41 13.23 19.44
C ILE A 252 15.29 13.52 20.93
N LEU A 253 15.55 12.52 21.77
CA LEU A 253 15.55 12.64 23.22
C LEU A 253 16.68 13.55 23.72
N VAL A 254 16.35 14.50 24.58
CA VAL A 254 17.25 15.53 25.14
C VAL A 254 18.42 14.96 25.96
N ALA A 255 19.56 15.64 25.99
CA ALA A 255 20.77 15.20 26.69
C ALA A 255 20.58 14.86 28.19
N ASN A 256 19.68 15.57 28.87
CA ASN A 256 19.35 15.41 30.28
C ASN A 256 18.08 14.58 30.55
N GLN A 257 17.58 13.84 29.55
CA GLN A 257 16.38 12.98 29.61
C GLN A 257 16.28 12.11 30.88
N THR A 258 17.39 11.63 31.42
CA THR A 258 17.40 10.78 32.63
C THR A 258 16.85 11.46 33.88
N SER A 259 16.80 12.80 33.94
CA SER A 259 16.29 13.53 35.12
C SER A 259 14.77 13.47 35.27
N ILE A 260 14.06 13.02 34.23
CA ILE A 260 12.60 12.88 34.21
C ILE A 260 12.14 11.43 34.02
N ILE A 261 13.06 10.48 34.15
CA ILE A 261 12.75 9.05 34.18
C ILE A 261 12.65 8.62 35.64
N PHE A 262 11.43 8.48 36.13
CA PHE A 262 11.17 8.04 37.49
C PHE A 262 10.89 6.54 37.49
N THR A 263 11.61 5.78 38.33
CA THR A 263 11.56 4.31 38.34
C THR A 263 10.87 3.73 39.58
N ASN A 264 10.41 4.59 40.49
CA ASN A 264 9.75 4.18 41.72
C ASN A 264 8.48 5.01 41.94
N PRO A 265 7.29 4.39 41.88
CA PRO A 265 6.00 5.04 42.12
C PRO A 265 5.92 5.84 43.43
N SER A 266 6.63 5.40 44.47
CA SER A 266 6.53 6.04 45.79
C SER A 266 7.32 7.35 45.90
N THR A 267 8.12 7.69 44.88
CA THR A 267 9.04 8.84 44.91
C THR A 267 8.97 9.71 43.67
N ASP A 268 8.16 9.32 42.67
CA ASP A 268 7.97 10.17 41.51
C ASP A 268 7.12 11.41 41.86
N PRO A 269 7.20 12.49 41.06
CA PRO A 269 6.52 13.74 41.37
C PRO A 269 5.08 13.79 40.84
N PHE A 270 4.52 12.70 40.34
CA PHE A 270 3.23 12.68 39.65
C PHE A 270 2.14 12.16 40.58
N THR A 271 1.07 12.93 40.73
CA THR A 271 -0.14 12.50 41.44
C THR A 271 -1.26 12.09 40.47
N GLY A 272 -1.13 12.47 39.20
CA GLY A 272 -2.11 12.24 38.14
C GLY A 272 -2.01 10.93 37.37
N ASN A 273 -1.28 9.89 37.81
CA ASN A 273 -1.08 8.66 37.00
C ASN A 273 -2.38 8.04 36.45
N ASN A 274 -3.53 8.26 37.08
CA ASN A 274 -4.85 7.81 36.62
C ASN A 274 -5.85 8.94 36.28
N ASP A 275 -5.38 10.20 36.19
CA ASP A 275 -6.20 11.38 35.88
C ASP A 275 -5.49 12.23 34.81
N ALA A 276 -6.06 12.24 33.60
CA ALA A 276 -5.51 12.92 32.43
C ALA A 276 -5.27 14.42 32.67
N PHE A 277 -6.24 15.09 33.28
CA PHE A 277 -6.24 16.54 33.44
C PHE A 277 -5.25 16.99 34.51
N THR A 278 -5.04 16.17 35.55
CA THR A 278 -3.99 16.42 36.52
C THR A 278 -2.61 16.14 35.91
N LEU A 279 -2.45 15.02 35.20
CA LEU A 279 -1.15 14.59 34.67
C LEU A 279 -0.62 15.50 33.56
N ILE A 280 -1.49 16.08 32.72
CA ILE A 280 -1.05 16.99 31.65
C ILE A 280 -0.43 18.29 32.20
N ASP A 281 -0.98 18.82 33.28
CA ASP A 281 -0.43 20.00 33.97
C ASP A 281 0.88 19.64 34.69
N GLU A 282 0.91 18.49 35.38
CA GLU A 282 2.13 17.96 36.01
C GLU A 282 3.23 17.67 34.97
N SER A 283 2.87 17.20 33.77
CA SER A 283 3.78 16.96 32.66
C SER A 283 4.53 18.24 32.29
N GLN A 284 3.80 19.33 32.01
CA GLN A 284 4.39 20.63 31.72
C GLN A 284 5.29 21.10 32.86
N ALA A 285 4.79 21.09 34.10
CA ALA A 285 5.50 21.60 35.27
C ALA A 285 6.80 20.83 35.57
N ASN A 286 6.76 19.49 35.56
CA ASN A 286 7.92 18.67 35.87
C ASN A 286 8.97 18.74 34.76
N ILE A 287 8.58 18.65 33.49
CA ILE A 287 9.53 18.75 32.37
C ILE A 287 10.23 20.12 32.42
N ASP A 288 9.50 21.21 32.68
CA ASP A 288 10.10 22.53 32.84
C ASP A 288 11.08 22.62 34.01
N ALA A 289 10.72 22.04 35.17
CA ALA A 289 11.55 22.09 36.36
C ALA A 289 12.87 21.31 36.22
N TYR A 290 12.83 20.12 35.61
CA TYR A 290 13.99 19.22 35.53
C TYR A 290 14.80 19.39 34.25
N ILE A 291 14.15 19.60 33.09
CA ILE A 291 14.83 19.76 31.81
C ILE A 291 15.18 21.21 31.54
N GLY A 292 14.29 22.14 31.91
CA GLY A 292 14.41 23.56 31.62
C GLY A 292 13.86 23.92 30.25
N ASN A 293 13.03 24.96 30.19
CA ASN A 293 12.34 25.41 29.00
C ASN A 293 13.23 25.57 27.75
N ALA A 294 14.48 26.05 27.86
CA ALA A 294 15.35 26.23 26.69
C ALA A 294 15.82 24.91 26.05
N ASN A 295 15.71 23.80 26.77
CA ASN A 295 16.40 22.55 26.44
C ASN A 295 15.52 21.53 25.71
N TYR A 296 14.25 21.85 25.48
CA TYR A 296 13.32 20.97 24.76
C TYR A 296 12.32 21.76 23.91
N ASP A 297 11.82 21.10 22.86
CA ASP A 297 10.93 21.68 21.85
C ASP A 297 9.50 21.14 21.99
N ILE A 298 9.40 19.90 22.47
CA ILE A 298 8.17 19.18 22.81
C ILE A 298 8.44 18.30 24.03
N GLY A 299 7.52 18.32 24.99
CA GLY A 299 7.55 17.49 26.18
C GLY A 299 6.31 16.60 26.23
N HIS A 300 6.47 15.38 26.73
CA HIS A 300 5.39 14.40 26.81
C HIS A 300 5.59 13.49 28.04
N THR A 301 4.52 13.01 28.67
CA THR A 301 4.63 12.11 29.85
C THR A 301 3.97 10.76 29.60
N PHE A 302 4.67 9.67 29.91
CA PHE A 302 4.13 8.31 29.86
C PHE A 302 3.69 7.80 31.24
N SER A 303 2.55 7.15 31.30
CA SER A 303 1.92 6.61 32.52
C SER A 303 1.27 5.25 32.27
N THR A 304 0.69 4.63 33.30
CA THR A 304 -0.14 3.42 33.14
C THR A 304 -1.64 3.68 33.11
N GLY A 305 -2.06 4.92 33.30
CA GLY A 305 -3.47 5.33 33.39
C GLY A 305 -3.67 6.77 32.92
N GLY A 306 -4.89 7.28 33.03
CA GLY A 306 -5.26 8.61 32.52
C GLY A 306 -5.55 8.65 31.02
N GLY A 307 -5.15 7.63 30.25
CA GLY A 307 -5.40 7.58 28.81
C GLY A 307 -4.53 8.57 28.03
N GLY A 308 -5.05 9.09 26.91
CA GLY A 308 -4.36 10.05 26.05
C GLY A 308 -4.99 11.42 26.19
N LEU A 309 -4.16 12.45 26.40
CA LEU A 309 -4.57 13.85 26.39
C LEU A 309 -3.39 14.73 25.97
N ALA A 310 -3.63 15.59 25.00
CA ALA A 310 -2.61 16.52 24.51
C ALA A 310 -3.18 17.90 24.18
N GLY A 311 -2.34 18.93 24.36
CA GLY A 311 -2.62 20.26 23.84
C GLY A 311 -2.47 20.28 22.32
N LEU A 312 -3.37 20.96 21.62
CA LEU A 312 -3.35 21.03 20.15
C LEU A 312 -2.33 22.06 19.65
N GLY A 313 -1.34 21.62 18.87
CA GLY A 313 -0.39 22.50 18.19
C GLY A 313 0.53 23.26 19.14
N VAL A 314 0.88 22.67 20.28
CA VAL A 314 1.65 23.31 21.36
C VAL A 314 3.16 23.25 21.20
N ILE A 315 3.69 22.57 20.16
CA ILE A 315 5.14 22.51 19.90
C ILE A 315 5.79 23.91 19.96
N CYS A 316 6.97 23.99 20.58
CA CYS A 316 7.75 25.20 20.76
C CYS A 316 7.10 26.35 21.56
N ASN A 317 5.93 26.14 22.19
CA ASN A 317 5.31 27.11 23.09
C ASN A 317 5.76 26.87 24.55
N ASN A 318 6.59 27.74 25.13
CA ASN A 318 7.11 27.55 26.49
C ASN A 318 6.02 27.43 27.59
N SER A 319 4.79 27.85 27.32
CA SER A 319 3.69 27.73 28.29
C SER A 319 2.95 26.39 28.23
N SER A 320 3.10 25.61 27.15
CA SER A 320 2.28 24.41 26.92
C SER A 320 2.95 23.30 26.10
N LYS A 321 4.21 23.46 25.67
CA LYS A 321 4.91 22.48 24.82
C LYS A 321 5.18 21.14 25.51
N GLY A 322 5.06 21.08 26.83
CA GLY A 322 5.09 19.88 27.67
C GLY A 322 3.71 19.30 28.00
N SER A 323 2.62 19.92 27.54
CA SER A 323 1.23 19.48 27.76
C SER A 323 0.86 18.34 26.80
N GLY A 324 1.33 17.13 27.11
CA GLY A 324 0.95 15.90 26.40
C GLY A 324 1.22 14.67 27.24
N ILE A 325 0.27 13.73 27.26
CA ILE A 325 0.36 12.49 28.04
C ILE A 325 -0.12 11.28 27.22
N THR A 326 0.45 10.11 27.51
CA THR A 326 -0.04 8.82 27.03
C THR A 326 0.04 7.77 28.12
N GLY A 327 -1.11 7.26 28.54
CA GLY A 327 -1.25 6.28 29.61
C GLY A 327 -1.92 4.99 29.19
N SER A 328 -1.29 3.84 29.47
CA SER A 328 -1.88 2.52 29.22
C SER A 328 -1.40 1.48 30.25
N PRO A 329 -2.26 0.58 30.76
CA PRO A 329 -1.83 -0.53 31.61
C PRO A 329 -0.83 -1.47 30.93
N PHE A 330 -0.80 -1.47 29.60
CA PHE A 330 0.13 -2.23 28.76
C PHE A 330 0.88 -1.26 27.83
N PRO A 331 1.85 -0.48 28.35
CA PRO A 331 2.40 0.66 27.63
C PRO A 331 3.58 0.26 26.72
N VAL A 332 3.38 -0.80 25.92
CA VAL A 332 4.36 -1.35 24.98
C VAL A 332 3.67 -1.94 23.76
N GLY A 333 4.41 -2.09 22.66
CA GLY A 333 3.90 -2.71 21.44
C GLY A 333 3.24 -1.70 20.49
N ASP A 334 3.01 -2.12 19.25
CA ASP A 334 2.48 -1.25 18.18
C ASP A 334 1.15 -0.54 18.53
N PRO A 335 0.16 -1.19 19.20
CA PRO A 335 -1.05 -0.51 19.62
C PRO A 335 -0.81 0.66 20.60
N TYR A 336 0.23 0.56 21.43
CA TYR A 336 0.63 1.68 22.29
C TYR A 336 1.38 2.74 21.48
N ASP A 337 2.39 2.33 20.70
CA ASP A 337 3.32 3.25 20.05
C ASP A 337 2.68 4.06 18.90
N ILE A 338 1.87 3.41 18.05
CA ILE A 338 1.27 4.04 16.86
C ILE A 338 -0.13 4.56 17.16
N ASP A 339 -0.89 3.76 17.87
CA ASP A 339 -2.32 3.92 18.03
C ASP A 339 -2.64 4.84 19.23
N TYR A 340 -1.63 5.15 20.07
CA TYR A 340 -1.72 6.11 21.18
C TYR A 340 -0.61 7.15 21.13
N VAL A 341 0.66 6.78 21.28
CA VAL A 341 1.75 7.77 21.38
C VAL A 341 1.87 8.64 20.12
N ALA A 342 1.84 8.03 18.93
CA ALA A 342 1.89 8.80 17.68
C ALA A 342 0.64 9.68 17.46
N HIS A 343 -0.51 9.30 18.03
CA HIS A 343 -1.75 10.09 18.03
C HIS A 343 -1.62 11.32 18.93
N GLU A 344 -1.21 11.14 20.19
CA GLU A 344 -1.10 12.24 21.15
C GLU A 344 0.02 13.23 20.78
N ILE A 345 1.15 12.72 20.30
CA ILE A 345 2.19 13.58 19.71
C ILE A 345 1.62 14.28 18.46
N GLY A 346 0.75 13.63 17.70
CA GLY A 346 0.09 14.21 16.52
C GLY A 346 -0.72 15.45 16.88
N HIS A 347 -1.43 15.43 18.01
CA HIS A 347 -2.09 16.60 18.57
C HIS A 347 -1.12 17.70 18.95
N GLN A 348 -0.02 17.39 19.65
CA GLN A 348 0.98 18.41 20.00
C GLN A 348 1.57 19.09 18.75
N PHE A 349 1.67 18.35 17.65
CA PHE A 349 2.07 18.83 16.33
C PHE A 349 0.97 19.55 15.53
N GLY A 350 -0.26 19.64 16.05
CA GLY A 350 -1.38 20.38 15.45
C GLY A 350 -2.33 19.53 14.61
N GLY A 351 -2.27 18.21 14.71
CA GLY A 351 -3.21 17.30 14.05
C GLY A 351 -4.56 17.29 14.75
N PRO A 352 -5.67 17.65 14.10
CA PRO A 352 -7.01 17.50 14.67
C PRO A 352 -7.54 16.07 14.44
N HIS A 353 -8.57 15.69 15.19
CA HIS A 353 -9.33 14.47 14.92
C HIS A 353 -9.98 14.48 13.53
N THR A 354 -10.01 13.33 12.87
CA THR A 354 -10.51 13.17 11.48
C THR A 354 -11.84 12.43 11.36
N PHE A 355 -12.30 11.76 12.41
CA PHE A 355 -13.51 10.94 12.39
C PHE A 355 -14.81 11.75 12.39
N ASN A 356 -15.91 11.15 11.94
CA ASN A 356 -17.21 11.83 11.83
C ASN A 356 -18.34 11.24 12.70
N ALA A 357 -18.10 10.12 13.40
CA ALA A 357 -19.05 9.56 14.35
C ALA A 357 -19.20 10.40 15.64
N THR A 358 -20.27 10.12 16.39
CA THR A 358 -20.60 10.75 17.69
C THR A 358 -21.06 9.71 18.72
N THR A 359 -20.65 8.46 18.56
CA THR A 359 -20.99 7.32 19.43
C THR A 359 -19.73 6.78 20.10
N GLY A 360 -19.85 6.09 21.23
CA GLY A 360 -18.68 5.60 21.99
C GLY A 360 -17.74 6.75 22.38
N SER A 361 -16.42 6.53 22.27
CA SER A 361 -15.39 7.54 22.56
C SER A 361 -15.39 8.71 21.57
N CYS A 362 -16.01 8.59 20.39
CA CYS A 362 -16.15 9.71 19.45
C CYS A 362 -17.09 10.82 19.97
N ASN A 363 -17.99 10.51 20.91
CA ASN A 363 -18.90 11.51 21.46
C ASN A 363 -18.13 12.57 22.26
N GLY A 364 -18.30 13.85 21.93
CA GLY A 364 -17.57 14.96 22.57
C GLY A 364 -16.18 15.24 21.99
N ASN A 365 -15.57 14.28 21.27
CA ASN A 365 -14.21 14.42 20.72
C ASN A 365 -14.17 14.80 19.22
N ARG A 366 -15.32 14.80 18.53
CA ARG A 366 -15.37 15.07 17.09
C ARG A 366 -14.93 16.51 16.75
N SER A 367 -13.90 16.65 15.90
CA SER A 367 -13.51 17.94 15.31
C SER A 367 -14.30 18.25 14.04
N ALA A 368 -15.37 19.05 14.14
CA ALA A 368 -16.31 19.27 13.04
C ALA A 368 -15.68 19.85 11.75
N ALA A 369 -14.68 20.73 11.90
CA ALA A 369 -13.98 21.35 10.78
C ALA A 369 -12.96 20.43 10.08
N ASN A 370 -12.75 19.23 10.63
CA ASN A 370 -11.74 18.28 10.16
C ASN A 370 -12.27 16.84 10.04
N ALA A 371 -13.58 16.63 10.26
CA ALA A 371 -14.25 15.34 10.19
C ALA A 371 -14.43 14.88 8.73
N VAL A 372 -13.39 14.24 8.19
CA VAL A 372 -13.25 13.81 6.79
C VAL A 372 -13.27 12.29 6.61
N GLU A 373 -13.24 11.53 7.71
CA GLU A 373 -13.36 10.06 7.68
C GLU A 373 -14.74 9.60 8.18
N PRO A 374 -15.38 8.62 7.51
CA PRO A 374 -16.66 8.08 7.96
C PRO A 374 -16.52 7.28 9.26
N GLY A 375 -17.57 7.27 10.09
CA GLY A 375 -17.62 6.49 11.32
C GLY A 375 -16.49 6.87 12.28
N SER A 376 -15.83 5.86 12.86
CA SER A 376 -14.67 6.01 13.73
C SER A 376 -13.42 6.54 13.03
N GLY A 377 -13.40 6.58 11.70
CA GLY A 377 -12.18 6.68 10.89
C GLY A 377 -11.20 5.54 11.15
N VAL A 378 -10.06 5.57 10.45
CA VAL A 378 -9.03 4.52 10.55
C VAL A 378 -7.59 5.04 10.54
N THR A 379 -7.35 6.32 10.25
CA THR A 379 -5.97 6.87 10.27
C THR A 379 -5.50 7.19 11.69
N ILE A 380 -4.23 7.59 11.85
CA ILE A 380 -3.63 7.83 13.17
C ILE A 380 -4.45 8.81 14.01
N MET A 381 -4.96 9.91 13.44
CA MET A 381 -5.77 10.90 14.17
C MET A 381 -7.26 10.55 14.26
N ALA A 382 -7.63 9.32 13.91
CA ALA A 382 -8.98 8.79 14.05
C ALA A 382 -9.10 7.91 15.31
N TYR A 383 -10.30 7.46 15.62
CA TYR A 383 -10.63 6.65 16.81
C TYR A 383 -10.96 5.21 16.41
N ALA A 384 -10.08 4.59 15.62
CA ALA A 384 -10.30 3.25 15.08
C ALA A 384 -10.67 2.25 16.19
N GLY A 385 -11.91 1.75 16.15
CA GLY A 385 -12.36 0.65 17.00
C GLY A 385 -12.95 1.03 18.37
N ILE A 386 -13.10 2.32 18.65
CA ILE A 386 -13.58 2.81 19.97
C ILE A 386 -14.82 3.72 19.89
N CYS A 387 -15.51 3.77 18.76
CA CYS A 387 -16.72 4.59 18.56
C CYS A 387 -18.02 3.78 18.52
N GLY A 388 -17.96 2.49 18.86
CA GLY A 388 -19.10 1.61 19.02
C GLY A 388 -19.44 0.85 17.75
N SER A 389 -20.09 -0.31 17.91
CA SER A 389 -20.20 -1.36 16.88
C SER A 389 -20.75 -0.91 15.52
N THR A 390 -21.63 0.10 15.47
CA THR A 390 -22.12 0.66 14.21
C THR A 390 -21.02 1.41 13.45
N ASN A 391 -20.15 2.12 14.16
CA ASN A 391 -19.19 3.06 13.60
C ASN A 391 -17.73 2.58 13.67
N ASP A 392 -17.44 1.45 14.28
CA ASP A 392 -16.08 0.89 14.34
C ASP A 392 -15.66 0.28 13.00
N LEU A 393 -14.87 1.03 12.22
CA LEU A 393 -14.45 0.63 10.87
C LEU A 393 -13.28 -0.36 10.86
N ALA A 394 -12.45 -0.35 11.89
CA ALA A 394 -11.29 -1.21 12.08
C ALA A 394 -10.97 -1.30 13.57
N ASN A 395 -10.25 -2.34 14.01
CA ASN A 395 -9.87 -2.50 15.41
C ASN A 395 -8.72 -1.57 15.83
N ASN A 396 -7.81 -1.29 14.90
CA ASN A 396 -6.61 -0.47 15.11
C ASN A 396 -6.42 0.49 13.94
N SER A 397 -5.67 1.56 14.16
CA SER A 397 -5.36 2.55 13.14
C SER A 397 -4.38 1.99 12.10
N ILE A 398 -4.57 2.39 10.84
CA ILE A 398 -3.52 2.26 9.84
C ILE A 398 -2.45 3.31 10.13
N ALA A 399 -1.18 2.92 10.03
CA ALA A 399 -0.04 3.73 10.47
C ALA A 399 0.36 4.81 9.44
N ILE A 400 -0.60 5.67 9.09
CA ILE A 400 -0.47 6.86 8.24
C ILE A 400 -1.34 7.99 8.79
N PHE A 401 -0.96 9.23 8.47
CA PHE A 401 -1.85 10.37 8.69
C PHE A 401 -2.83 10.52 7.52
N HIS A 402 -4.11 10.80 7.81
CA HIS A 402 -5.02 11.31 6.79
C HIS A 402 -4.45 12.61 6.23
N THR A 403 -4.67 12.85 4.94
CA THR A 403 -4.18 14.08 4.29
C THR A 403 -4.60 15.38 4.97
N ARG A 404 -5.76 15.40 5.63
CA ARG A 404 -6.22 16.53 6.46
C ARG A 404 -5.31 16.77 7.67
N SER A 405 -4.97 15.72 8.41
CA SER A 405 -4.03 15.81 9.54
C SER A 405 -2.62 16.17 9.06
N PHE A 406 -2.17 15.58 7.95
CA PHE A 406 -0.91 15.94 7.30
C PHE A 406 -0.85 17.44 7.00
N GLN A 407 -1.91 18.01 6.42
CA GLN A 407 -1.99 19.44 6.11
C GLN A 407 -1.88 20.32 7.38
N SER A 408 -2.65 20.01 8.43
CA SER A 408 -2.60 20.79 9.68
C SER A 408 -1.24 20.69 10.38
N ILE A 409 -0.70 19.47 10.51
CA ILE A 409 0.60 19.23 11.14
C ILE A 409 1.72 19.92 10.37
N THR A 410 1.78 19.72 9.05
CA THR A 410 2.84 20.34 8.24
C THR A 410 2.77 21.87 8.25
N THR A 411 1.57 22.45 8.26
CA THR A 411 1.39 23.91 8.42
C THR A 411 1.92 24.38 9.78
N LYS A 412 1.61 23.69 10.87
CA LYS A 412 2.11 24.03 12.21
C LYS A 412 3.63 23.88 12.30
N VAL A 413 4.19 22.79 11.79
CA VAL A 413 5.64 22.54 11.77
C VAL A 413 6.38 23.59 10.95
N GLN A 414 5.85 23.96 9.78
CA GLN A 414 6.49 24.94 8.89
C GLN A 414 6.38 26.39 9.40
N SER A 415 5.38 26.70 10.24
CA SER A 415 5.23 28.01 10.88
C SER A 415 6.02 28.16 12.20
N THR A 416 6.71 27.09 12.62
CA THR A 416 7.46 27.04 13.88
C THR A 416 8.98 27.12 13.62
N PHE A 417 9.77 27.55 14.63
CA PHE A 417 11.21 27.82 14.45
C PHE A 417 12.16 27.21 15.50
N CYS A 418 11.68 26.47 16.50
CA CYS A 418 12.58 25.92 17.53
C CYS A 418 13.32 24.64 17.09
N GLN A 419 12.83 23.99 16.03
CA GLN A 419 13.43 22.82 15.43
C GLN A 419 14.75 23.12 14.71
N VAL A 420 15.63 22.13 14.66
CA VAL A 420 16.78 22.12 13.76
C VAL A 420 16.35 21.55 12.41
N THR A 421 16.60 22.29 11.32
CA THR A 421 16.28 21.83 9.97
C THR A 421 17.56 21.42 9.25
N THR A 422 17.61 20.17 8.78
CA THR A 422 18.76 19.61 8.07
C THR A 422 18.36 19.29 6.63
N PRO A 423 19.08 19.82 5.61
CA PRO A 423 18.80 19.48 4.23
C PRO A 423 19.09 18.00 3.97
N VAL A 424 18.32 17.40 3.07
CA VAL A 424 18.54 16.03 2.61
C VAL A 424 18.64 15.99 1.09
N SER A 425 19.35 15.00 0.55
CA SER A 425 19.46 14.80 -0.90
C SER A 425 18.22 14.08 -1.46
N ASN A 426 17.04 14.63 -1.19
CA ASN A 426 15.75 14.13 -1.63
C ASN A 426 14.84 15.30 -2.04
N THR A 427 13.83 15.05 -2.86
CA THR A 427 12.84 16.08 -3.24
C THR A 427 11.45 15.51 -3.17
N ALA A 428 10.47 16.34 -2.77
CA ALA A 428 9.08 15.91 -2.79
C ALA A 428 8.64 15.51 -4.21
N PRO A 429 7.78 14.49 -4.36
CA PRO A 429 7.25 14.11 -5.66
C PRO A 429 6.38 15.24 -6.24
N VAL A 430 6.27 15.27 -7.57
CA VAL A 430 5.31 16.14 -8.27
C VAL A 430 4.06 15.32 -8.57
N VAL A 431 2.90 15.77 -8.09
CA VAL A 431 1.63 15.01 -8.12
C VAL A 431 0.60 15.72 -8.99
N ASN A 432 -0.22 14.93 -9.68
CA ASN A 432 -1.36 15.40 -10.46
C ASN A 432 -2.56 14.45 -10.25
N ALA A 433 -3.64 14.96 -9.66
CA ALA A 433 -4.87 14.25 -9.35
C ALA A 433 -5.82 14.12 -10.56
N GLY A 434 -5.57 14.85 -11.65
CA GLY A 434 -6.40 14.88 -12.85
C GLY A 434 -7.40 16.04 -12.84
N ASN A 435 -8.45 15.91 -13.67
CA ASN A 435 -9.49 16.93 -13.83
C ASN A 435 -10.66 16.70 -12.87
N ASP A 436 -11.42 17.75 -12.59
CA ASP A 436 -12.73 17.62 -11.94
C ASP A 436 -13.75 16.91 -12.86
N TYR A 437 -14.67 16.14 -12.28
CA TYR A 437 -15.68 15.38 -13.02
C TYR A 437 -17.09 15.55 -12.45
N THR A 438 -18.09 15.43 -13.33
CA THR A 438 -19.49 15.23 -12.93
C THR A 438 -19.93 13.80 -13.26
N ILE A 439 -20.41 13.06 -12.26
CA ILE A 439 -20.78 11.64 -12.36
C ILE A 439 -22.28 11.42 -12.05
N PRO A 440 -22.91 10.36 -12.58
CA PRO A 440 -24.26 9.96 -12.20
C PRO A 440 -24.35 9.42 -10.77
N VAL A 441 -25.53 9.53 -10.13
CA VAL A 441 -25.78 8.89 -8.83
C VAL A 441 -25.72 7.36 -8.91
N ASN A 442 -25.44 6.70 -7.78
CA ASN A 442 -25.47 5.24 -7.63
C ASN A 442 -24.63 4.47 -8.68
N THR A 443 -23.50 5.06 -9.09
CA THR A 443 -22.62 4.54 -10.14
C THR A 443 -21.17 4.53 -9.64
N PRO A 444 -20.40 3.44 -9.84
CA PRO A 444 -19.05 3.39 -9.32
C PRO A 444 -18.14 4.23 -10.20
N PHE A 445 -17.06 4.72 -9.60
CA PHE A 445 -16.08 5.53 -10.32
C PHE A 445 -14.65 5.15 -9.92
N LYS A 446 -13.71 5.50 -10.79
CA LYS A 446 -12.29 5.22 -10.64
C LYS A 446 -11.50 6.51 -10.79
N LEU A 447 -10.84 6.95 -9.74
CA LEU A 447 -9.91 8.06 -9.81
C LEU A 447 -8.53 7.53 -10.19
N THR A 448 -7.87 8.20 -11.13
CA THR A 448 -6.51 7.87 -11.59
C THR A 448 -5.73 9.15 -11.68
N GLY A 449 -4.60 9.22 -10.99
CA GLY A 449 -3.68 10.35 -11.07
C GLY A 449 -2.32 9.94 -11.61
N SER A 450 -1.33 10.78 -11.40
CA SER A 450 0.06 10.52 -11.78
C SER A 450 1.01 11.24 -10.84
N ALA A 451 2.26 10.77 -10.79
CA ALA A 451 3.33 11.48 -10.11
C ALA A 451 4.69 11.17 -10.71
N THR A 452 5.65 12.07 -10.47
CA THR A 452 7.06 11.90 -10.84
C THR A 452 7.95 12.21 -9.64
N ASP A 453 9.12 11.59 -9.60
CA ASP A 453 10.12 11.76 -8.56
C ASP A 453 11.49 12.00 -9.20
N ALA A 454 12.24 12.98 -8.70
CA ALA A 454 13.51 13.37 -9.32
C ALA A 454 14.64 12.35 -9.06
N GLN A 455 14.56 11.61 -7.95
CA GLN A 455 15.54 10.60 -7.56
C GLN A 455 15.15 9.18 -8.02
N ALA A 456 13.99 9.04 -8.69
CA ALA A 456 13.40 7.76 -9.08
C ALA A 456 13.15 6.82 -7.88
N ASN A 457 12.79 7.40 -6.74
CA ASN A 457 12.32 6.69 -5.55
C ASN A 457 11.02 5.92 -5.83
N ALA A 458 10.73 4.92 -4.99
CA ALA A 458 9.60 4.03 -5.18
C ALA A 458 8.29 4.67 -4.70
N LEU A 459 7.51 5.22 -5.63
CA LEU A 459 6.29 5.98 -5.33
C LEU A 459 5.11 5.11 -4.90
N THR A 460 4.38 5.58 -3.88
CA THR A 460 3.11 5.01 -3.44
C THR A 460 2.01 6.06 -3.41
N TYR A 461 0.77 5.63 -3.68
CA TYR A 461 -0.37 6.49 -3.97
C TYR A 461 -1.51 6.18 -2.98
N CYS A 462 -2.06 7.22 -2.38
CA CYS A 462 -3.24 7.13 -1.53
C CYS A 462 -4.30 8.12 -2.01
N TRP A 463 -5.49 7.62 -2.27
CA TRP A 463 -6.65 8.43 -2.64
C TRP A 463 -7.61 8.49 -1.46
N GLU A 464 -7.87 9.68 -0.94
CA GLU A 464 -8.71 9.91 0.25
C GLU A 464 -9.80 10.95 -0.05
N GLN A 465 -10.96 10.81 0.58
CA GLN A 465 -11.99 11.84 0.56
C GLN A 465 -11.59 12.95 1.56
N ASN A 466 -11.74 14.22 1.18
CA ASN A 466 -11.27 15.37 1.97
C ASN A 466 -12.37 16.40 2.26
N ASP A 467 -13.65 16.10 1.94
CA ASP A 467 -14.78 16.92 2.37
C ASP A 467 -15.25 16.61 3.80
N THR A 468 -15.55 17.68 4.53
CA THR A 468 -16.22 17.61 5.84
C THR A 468 -17.73 17.68 5.66
N GLY A 469 -18.48 17.07 6.58
CA GLY A 469 -19.93 17.19 6.59
C GLY A 469 -20.59 17.02 7.95
N PRO A 470 -21.93 16.94 7.98
CA PRO A 470 -22.69 16.68 9.20
C PRO A 470 -22.24 15.38 9.88
N ALA A 471 -22.27 15.38 11.22
CA ALA A 471 -22.02 14.19 12.01
C ALA A 471 -23.11 13.13 11.77
N GLY A 472 -22.76 11.85 11.91
CA GLY A 472 -23.71 10.75 11.80
C GLY A 472 -23.07 9.39 11.65
N ASN A 473 -23.89 8.35 11.57
CA ASN A 473 -23.42 7.01 11.27
C ASN A 473 -22.95 6.92 9.81
N TRP A 474 -21.90 6.13 9.57
CA TRP A 474 -21.31 5.98 8.23
C TRP A 474 -22.30 5.50 7.16
N ASN A 475 -23.33 4.74 7.56
CA ASN A 475 -24.29 4.09 6.65
C ASN A 475 -25.55 4.92 6.35
N VAL A 476 -25.69 6.11 6.95
CA VAL A 476 -26.79 7.04 6.68
C VAL A 476 -26.25 8.48 6.47
N PRO A 477 -25.34 8.68 5.49
CA PRO A 477 -24.69 9.96 5.29
C PRO A 477 -25.66 11.02 4.76
N THR A 478 -25.59 12.24 5.29
CA THR A 478 -26.37 13.39 4.84
C THR A 478 -25.46 14.53 4.39
N GLY A 479 -25.93 15.40 3.49
CA GLY A 479 -25.14 16.52 2.97
C GLY A 479 -23.78 16.07 2.40
N ASN A 480 -22.70 16.67 2.89
CA ASN A 480 -21.33 16.32 2.50
C ASN A 480 -20.64 15.42 3.55
N ALA A 481 -21.39 14.61 4.31
CA ALA A 481 -20.76 13.66 5.24
C ALA A 481 -19.84 12.70 4.47
N PRO A 482 -18.64 12.38 4.99
CA PRO A 482 -17.68 11.52 4.32
C PRO A 482 -18.27 10.14 4.07
N LEU A 483 -17.98 9.59 2.88
CA LEU A 483 -18.55 8.35 2.36
C LEU A 483 -17.55 7.21 2.27
N PHE A 484 -16.27 7.52 2.11
CA PHE A 484 -15.22 6.56 1.81
C PHE A 484 -14.11 6.59 2.85
N ARG A 485 -13.88 5.44 3.50
CA ARG A 485 -12.78 5.24 4.43
C ARG A 485 -11.42 5.31 3.75
N SER A 486 -10.38 5.60 4.53
CA SER A 486 -8.99 5.50 4.08
C SER A 486 -8.49 4.05 4.03
N TYR A 487 -7.47 3.84 3.20
CA TYR A 487 -6.70 2.59 3.12
C TYR A 487 -5.21 2.92 3.09
N LEU A 488 -4.37 1.91 3.35
CA LEU A 488 -2.93 2.07 3.17
C LEU A 488 -2.59 2.43 1.71
N PRO A 489 -1.51 3.19 1.48
CA PRO A 489 -1.06 3.53 0.13
C PRO A 489 -0.79 2.28 -0.72
N THR A 490 -0.93 2.39 -2.02
CA THR A 490 -0.67 1.30 -2.98
C THR A 490 0.38 1.70 -4.00
N THR A 491 0.89 0.75 -4.77
CA THR A 491 1.84 1.00 -5.86
C THR A 491 1.16 1.44 -7.17
N VAL A 492 -0.17 1.48 -7.21
CA VAL A 492 -0.94 1.85 -8.39
C VAL A 492 -1.56 3.25 -8.22
N PRO A 493 -1.56 4.10 -9.26
CA PRO A 493 -1.97 5.50 -9.13
C PRO A 493 -3.49 5.70 -9.16
N HIS A 494 -4.27 4.64 -8.93
CA HIS A 494 -5.72 4.67 -9.06
C HIS A 494 -6.42 3.95 -7.90
N ARG A 495 -7.63 4.42 -7.59
CA ARG A 495 -8.54 3.78 -6.63
C ARG A 495 -9.94 3.71 -7.22
N TYR A 496 -10.60 2.57 -6.99
CA TYR A 496 -12.01 2.37 -7.28
C TYR A 496 -12.84 2.78 -6.06
N PHE A 497 -13.98 3.42 -6.30
CA PHE A 497 -14.92 3.88 -5.29
C PHE A 497 -16.33 3.35 -5.57
N PRO A 498 -16.89 2.49 -4.69
CA PRO A 498 -16.20 1.68 -3.66
C PRO A 498 -15.12 0.76 -4.24
N ARG A 499 -14.40 0.01 -3.39
CA ARG A 499 -13.38 -0.96 -3.82
C ARG A 499 -13.93 -1.88 -4.91
N LEU A 500 -13.10 -2.17 -5.91
CA LEU A 500 -13.50 -3.00 -7.05
C LEU A 500 -14.11 -4.35 -6.62
N GLN A 501 -13.54 -4.98 -5.60
CA GLN A 501 -14.06 -6.25 -5.06
C GLN A 501 -15.49 -6.12 -4.49
N ASP A 502 -15.83 -4.97 -3.91
CA ASP A 502 -17.17 -4.69 -3.38
C ASP A 502 -18.17 -4.50 -4.53
N VAL A 503 -17.73 -3.85 -5.62
CA VAL A 503 -18.53 -3.73 -6.86
C VAL A 503 -18.78 -5.11 -7.50
N LEU A 504 -17.76 -5.97 -7.57
CA LEU A 504 -17.86 -7.31 -8.16
C LEU A 504 -18.80 -8.25 -7.38
N ASN A 505 -18.76 -8.16 -6.05
CA ASN A 505 -19.51 -9.04 -5.15
C ASN A 505 -20.83 -8.44 -4.68
N ASN A 506 -21.17 -7.22 -5.15
CA ASN A 506 -22.30 -6.43 -4.67
C ASN A 506 -22.35 -6.35 -3.13
N GLN A 507 -21.19 -6.09 -2.52
CA GLN A 507 -21.01 -5.97 -1.09
C GLN A 507 -20.90 -4.49 -0.69
N VAL A 508 -21.23 -4.20 0.56
CA VAL A 508 -20.99 -2.89 1.16
C VAL A 508 -20.00 -3.10 2.30
N THR A 509 -18.77 -2.63 2.10
CA THR A 509 -17.77 -2.59 3.17
C THR A 509 -18.12 -1.47 4.15
N ILE A 510 -17.98 -1.74 5.46
CA ILE A 510 -18.14 -0.71 6.49
C ILE A 510 -17.22 0.49 6.22
N GLY A 511 -17.82 1.68 6.16
CA GLY A 511 -17.13 2.92 5.84
C GLY A 511 -16.96 3.18 4.33
N GLU A 512 -17.57 2.39 3.45
CA GLU A 512 -17.70 2.74 2.03
C GLU A 512 -19.17 2.79 1.61
N PHE A 513 -19.62 3.95 1.16
CA PHE A 513 -21.01 4.19 0.78
C PHE A 513 -21.14 4.81 -0.61
N TRP A 514 -22.14 4.36 -1.36
CA TRP A 514 -22.42 4.86 -2.70
C TRP A 514 -23.08 6.24 -2.65
N PRO A 515 -22.59 7.23 -3.41
CA PRO A 515 -23.27 8.52 -3.47
C PRO A 515 -24.63 8.36 -4.17
N ASN A 516 -25.72 8.47 -3.41
CA ASN A 516 -27.08 8.19 -3.86
C ASN A 516 -27.95 9.45 -4.04
N TYR A 517 -27.40 10.64 -3.82
CA TYR A 517 -28.03 11.94 -4.07
C TYR A 517 -27.03 12.95 -4.64
N ALA A 518 -27.53 14.09 -5.12
CA ALA A 518 -26.71 15.17 -5.66
C ALA A 518 -25.83 15.79 -4.57
N ARG A 519 -24.52 15.81 -4.78
CA ARG A 519 -23.53 16.40 -3.85
C ARG A 519 -22.22 16.67 -4.56
N SER A 520 -21.34 17.44 -3.93
CA SER A 520 -19.94 17.53 -4.33
C SER A 520 -19.09 16.74 -3.34
N MET A 521 -18.03 16.11 -3.81
CA MET A 521 -17.05 15.39 -3.00
C MET A 521 -15.66 15.87 -3.40
N GLU A 522 -14.82 16.17 -2.41
CA GLU A 522 -13.42 16.53 -2.64
C GLU A 522 -12.60 15.27 -2.40
N PHE A 523 -11.75 14.90 -3.35
CA PHE A 523 -10.78 13.83 -3.18
C PHE A 523 -9.38 14.39 -3.33
N ARG A 524 -8.46 13.80 -2.59
CA ARG A 524 -7.05 14.16 -2.63
C ARG A 524 -6.21 12.95 -2.95
N LEU A 525 -5.29 13.11 -3.89
CA LEU A 525 -4.22 12.17 -4.16
C LEU A 525 -2.99 12.57 -3.37
N THR A 526 -2.59 11.75 -2.40
CA THR A 526 -1.33 11.89 -1.69
C THR A 526 -0.32 10.86 -2.21
N VAL A 527 0.88 11.32 -2.56
CA VAL A 527 1.97 10.47 -3.06
C VAL A 527 3.18 10.57 -2.14
N ARG A 528 3.75 9.41 -1.81
CA ARG A 528 4.94 9.26 -0.96
C ARG A 528 6.05 8.60 -1.75
N ASP A 529 7.27 9.08 -1.61
CA ASP A 529 8.45 8.50 -2.27
C ASP A 529 9.10 7.33 -1.52
N ASN A 530 8.74 7.13 -0.25
CA ASN A 530 9.28 6.11 0.65
C ASN A 530 10.80 6.17 0.84
N ASN A 531 11.40 7.36 0.76
CA ASN A 531 12.80 7.57 1.06
C ASN A 531 13.04 7.46 2.58
N ALA A 532 13.74 6.42 3.03
CA ALA A 532 14.00 6.17 4.44
C ALA A 532 14.82 7.28 5.10
N GLY A 533 14.42 7.71 6.30
CA GLY A 533 15.08 8.77 7.06
C GLY A 533 14.52 10.17 6.83
N CYS A 534 13.91 10.42 5.66
CA CYS A 534 13.22 11.66 5.31
C CYS A 534 12.36 11.43 4.06
N GLY A 535 11.10 11.07 4.25
CA GLY A 535 10.14 10.81 3.17
C GLY A 535 9.66 12.09 2.50
N GLY A 536 9.58 12.06 1.18
CA GLY A 536 8.93 13.06 0.36
C GLY A 536 7.45 12.78 0.20
N VAL A 537 6.64 13.77 0.55
CA VAL A 537 5.18 13.70 0.45
C VAL A 537 4.66 14.96 -0.23
N ALA A 538 3.81 14.76 -1.23
CA ALA A 538 3.07 15.83 -1.89
C ALA A 538 1.68 15.33 -2.26
N ASN A 539 0.79 16.26 -2.55
CA ASN A 539 -0.60 15.95 -2.88
C ASN A 539 -1.22 16.94 -3.86
N ASP A 540 -2.31 16.52 -4.48
CA ASP A 540 -3.14 17.32 -5.39
C ASP A 540 -4.61 16.90 -5.28
N ASP A 541 -5.53 17.81 -5.63
CA ASP A 541 -6.97 17.69 -5.37
C ASP A 541 -7.79 17.52 -6.63
N VAL A 542 -8.93 16.83 -6.50
CA VAL A 542 -9.95 16.70 -7.54
C VAL A 542 -11.35 16.78 -6.94
N ILE A 543 -12.26 17.44 -7.65
CA ILE A 543 -13.66 17.56 -7.27
C ILE A 543 -14.52 16.61 -8.10
N ILE A 544 -15.33 15.80 -7.42
CA ILE A 544 -16.32 14.91 -8.02
C ILE A 544 -17.72 15.40 -7.66
N THR A 545 -18.41 15.94 -8.67
CA THR A 545 -19.81 16.36 -8.54
C THR A 545 -20.75 15.23 -8.91
N VAL A 546 -21.63 14.83 -8.01
CA VAL A 546 -22.66 13.83 -8.24
C VAL A 546 -23.91 14.52 -8.75
N ASN A 547 -24.36 14.17 -9.95
CA ASN A 547 -25.58 14.69 -10.53
C ASN A 547 -26.80 13.84 -10.15
N GLY A 548 -27.73 14.42 -9.39
CA GLY A 548 -28.94 13.73 -8.91
C GLY A 548 -30.00 13.38 -9.96
N THR A 549 -29.83 13.82 -11.21
CA THR A 549 -30.80 13.63 -12.31
C THR A 549 -30.34 12.62 -13.36
N SER A 550 -29.15 12.04 -13.19
CA SER A 550 -28.59 11.00 -14.05
C SER A 550 -28.16 9.80 -13.21
N GLY A 551 -28.20 8.62 -13.82
CA GLY A 551 -27.90 7.36 -13.14
C GLY A 551 -29.13 6.58 -12.66
N PRO A 552 -28.92 5.34 -12.19
CA PRO A 552 -27.63 4.64 -12.18
C PRO A 552 -27.23 4.16 -13.58
N PHE A 553 -25.97 4.40 -13.97
CA PHE A 553 -25.39 3.81 -15.16
C PHE A 553 -25.05 2.34 -14.87
N ARG A 554 -25.62 1.40 -15.65
CA ARG A 554 -25.52 -0.03 -15.34
C ARG A 554 -25.41 -0.90 -16.59
N VAL A 555 -24.43 -1.79 -16.61
CA VAL A 555 -24.37 -2.88 -17.60
C VAL A 555 -25.50 -3.87 -17.33
N THR A 556 -26.33 -4.14 -18.32
CA THR A 556 -27.53 -5.00 -18.23
C THR A 556 -27.36 -6.33 -18.94
N SER A 557 -26.38 -6.48 -19.85
CA SER A 557 -26.02 -7.76 -20.48
C SER A 557 -24.51 -7.86 -20.73
N PRO A 558 -23.86 -9.01 -20.45
CA PRO A 558 -24.45 -10.26 -19.97
C PRO A 558 -24.80 -10.22 -18.47
N SER A 559 -26.03 -10.60 -18.12
CA SER A 559 -26.53 -10.56 -16.73
C SER A 559 -26.51 -11.90 -16.01
N THR A 560 -26.30 -13.01 -16.74
CA THR A 560 -26.26 -14.38 -16.22
C THR A 560 -25.04 -15.13 -16.75
N ALA A 561 -24.79 -16.32 -16.23
CA ALA A 561 -23.73 -17.20 -16.69
C ALA A 561 -24.05 -17.75 -18.09
N VAL A 562 -23.61 -17.02 -19.12
CA VAL A 562 -23.68 -17.43 -20.53
C VAL A 562 -22.36 -18.03 -21.00
N SER A 563 -22.38 -18.71 -22.14
CA SER A 563 -21.17 -19.21 -22.81
C SER A 563 -21.07 -18.59 -24.20
N TRP A 564 -20.00 -17.85 -24.45
CA TRP A 564 -19.72 -17.22 -25.73
C TRP A 564 -18.59 -17.95 -26.44
N ALA A 565 -18.73 -18.13 -27.76
CA ALA A 565 -17.62 -18.62 -28.57
C ALA A 565 -16.67 -17.47 -28.89
N GLY A 566 -15.36 -17.70 -28.79
CA GLY A 566 -14.35 -16.76 -29.27
C GLY A 566 -14.55 -16.45 -30.76
N ASN A 567 -14.23 -15.22 -31.17
CA ASN A 567 -14.51 -14.66 -32.49
C ASN A 567 -16.00 -14.54 -32.89
N SER A 568 -16.94 -14.94 -32.01
CA SER A 568 -18.36 -14.72 -32.28
C SER A 568 -18.77 -13.27 -32.03
N SER A 569 -19.81 -12.81 -32.73
CA SER A 569 -20.44 -11.52 -32.44
C SER A 569 -21.43 -11.67 -31.29
N GLN A 570 -21.32 -10.81 -30.27
CA GLN A 570 -22.21 -10.78 -29.11
C GLN A 570 -22.63 -9.34 -28.81
N THR A 571 -23.80 -9.16 -28.21
CA THR A 571 -24.32 -7.84 -27.87
C THR A 571 -24.14 -7.57 -26.37
N VAL A 572 -23.46 -6.47 -26.07
CA VAL A 572 -23.36 -5.90 -24.72
C VAL A 572 -24.36 -4.75 -24.62
N THR A 573 -25.14 -4.71 -23.54
CA THR A 573 -26.13 -3.65 -23.31
C THR A 573 -25.95 -3.01 -21.94
N TRP A 574 -26.32 -1.73 -21.83
CA TRP A 574 -26.27 -0.96 -20.60
C TRP A 574 -27.37 0.11 -20.56
N ASN A 575 -27.71 0.56 -19.36
CA ASN A 575 -28.58 1.71 -19.16
C ASN A 575 -27.75 3.00 -19.24
N VAL A 576 -28.01 3.83 -20.26
CA VAL A 576 -27.37 5.15 -20.44
C VAL A 576 -27.72 6.10 -19.30
N ALA A 577 -28.94 6.01 -18.74
CA ALA A 577 -29.38 6.75 -17.55
C ALA A 577 -29.07 8.26 -17.58
N ASN A 578 -29.41 8.95 -18.68
CA ASN A 578 -29.19 10.39 -18.90
C ASN A 578 -27.71 10.84 -18.86
N THR A 579 -26.73 9.94 -18.85
CA THR A 579 -25.30 10.29 -18.74
C THR A 579 -24.74 11.02 -19.98
N THR A 580 -25.40 10.92 -21.13
CA THR A 580 -25.05 11.67 -22.35
C THR A 580 -25.41 13.15 -22.27
N LEU A 581 -26.33 13.54 -21.38
CA LEU A 581 -26.81 14.90 -21.24
C LEU A 581 -25.91 15.71 -20.28
N ALA A 582 -25.95 17.03 -20.42
CA ALA A 582 -25.33 17.93 -19.44
C ALA A 582 -25.98 17.74 -18.06
N PRO A 583 -25.21 17.79 -16.95
CA PRO A 583 -23.78 18.13 -16.88
C PRO A 583 -22.79 16.96 -17.02
N VAL A 584 -23.24 15.71 -17.14
CA VAL A 584 -22.34 14.53 -17.20
C VAL A 584 -21.60 14.45 -18.55
N ASN A 585 -22.28 14.76 -19.65
CA ASN A 585 -21.71 14.90 -21.01
C ASN A 585 -20.89 13.68 -21.51
N CYS A 586 -21.26 12.45 -21.11
CA CYS A 586 -20.56 11.24 -21.54
C CYS A 586 -21.09 10.75 -22.90
N ALA A 587 -20.48 11.23 -23.98
CA ALA A 587 -20.89 10.88 -25.35
C ALA A 587 -20.51 9.45 -25.76
N ASN A 588 -19.39 8.92 -25.24
CA ASN A 588 -18.86 7.62 -25.62
C ASN A 588 -18.46 6.79 -24.41
N VAL A 589 -18.49 5.47 -24.57
CA VAL A 589 -17.99 4.49 -23.60
C VAL A 589 -16.98 3.55 -24.25
N SER A 590 -16.16 2.90 -23.43
CA SER A 590 -15.26 1.83 -23.80
C SER A 590 -15.79 0.51 -23.25
N ILE A 591 -15.45 -0.59 -23.91
CA ILE A 591 -15.84 -1.95 -23.51
C ILE A 591 -14.56 -2.76 -23.27
N LEU A 592 -14.37 -3.18 -22.04
CA LEU A 592 -13.20 -3.91 -21.57
C LEU A 592 -13.59 -5.31 -21.11
N LEU A 593 -12.69 -6.27 -21.32
CA LEU A 593 -12.84 -7.65 -20.91
C LEU A 593 -11.82 -8.00 -19.81
N SER A 594 -12.35 -8.61 -18.75
CA SER A 594 -11.59 -9.36 -17.75
C SER A 594 -11.69 -10.85 -18.04
N THR A 595 -10.62 -11.59 -17.74
CA THR A 595 -10.59 -13.06 -17.79
C THR A 595 -10.36 -13.71 -16.42
N ASP A 596 -10.30 -12.90 -15.35
CA ASP A 596 -9.91 -13.27 -13.99
C ASP A 596 -10.99 -12.94 -12.93
N GLY A 597 -12.25 -12.97 -13.34
CA GLY A 597 -13.39 -12.73 -12.44
C GLY A 597 -13.72 -11.25 -12.24
N GLY A 598 -13.06 -10.35 -12.96
CA GLY A 598 -13.22 -8.90 -12.88
C GLY A 598 -12.14 -8.20 -12.06
N LEU A 599 -11.08 -8.90 -11.64
CA LEU A 599 -9.98 -8.33 -10.85
C LEU A 599 -9.10 -7.39 -11.69
N THR A 600 -8.87 -7.75 -12.96
CA THR A 600 -8.15 -6.92 -13.93
C THR A 600 -8.88 -6.84 -15.27
N TYR A 601 -8.64 -5.77 -16.04
CA TYR A 601 -9.24 -5.54 -17.37
C TYR A 601 -8.16 -5.23 -18.43
N PRO A 602 -7.28 -6.20 -18.76
CA PRO A 602 -6.17 -5.97 -19.69
C PRO A 602 -6.59 -5.94 -21.17
N ILE A 603 -7.79 -6.43 -21.51
CA ILE A 603 -8.25 -6.56 -22.91
C ILE A 603 -9.26 -5.46 -23.22
N THR A 604 -8.85 -4.50 -24.05
CA THR A 604 -9.78 -3.52 -24.64
C THR A 604 -10.45 -4.14 -25.87
N ILE A 605 -11.77 -4.37 -25.80
CA ILE A 605 -12.55 -4.84 -26.96
C ILE A 605 -12.85 -3.67 -27.89
N LEU A 606 -13.35 -2.57 -27.32
CA LEU A 606 -13.60 -1.31 -28.02
C LEU A 606 -13.13 -0.15 -27.15
N ALA A 607 -12.24 0.68 -27.68
CA ALA A 607 -11.72 1.84 -26.98
C ALA A 607 -12.72 3.00 -26.91
N SER A 608 -13.66 3.07 -27.87
CA SER A 608 -14.70 4.10 -27.93
C SER A 608 -15.87 3.61 -28.79
N THR A 609 -17.09 3.77 -28.27
CA THR A 609 -18.35 3.56 -28.96
C THR A 609 -19.40 4.53 -28.40
N PRO A 610 -20.43 4.96 -29.17
CA PRO A 610 -21.47 5.83 -28.66
C PRO A 610 -22.11 5.28 -27.37
N ASN A 611 -22.41 6.19 -26.43
CA ASN A 611 -23.12 5.85 -25.21
C ASN A 611 -24.64 5.82 -25.46
N ASP A 612 -25.09 4.87 -26.28
CA ASP A 612 -26.48 4.74 -26.74
C ASP A 612 -27.22 3.52 -26.14
N GLY A 613 -26.53 2.72 -25.32
CA GLY A 613 -27.09 1.63 -24.51
C GLY A 613 -26.89 0.23 -25.09
N SER A 614 -26.29 0.09 -26.28
CA SER A 614 -26.03 -1.22 -26.88
C SER A 614 -24.87 -1.19 -27.86
N GLN A 615 -24.02 -2.20 -27.81
CA GLN A 615 -22.96 -2.39 -28.80
C GLN A 615 -22.78 -3.86 -29.15
N VAL A 616 -22.68 -4.14 -30.45
CA VAL A 616 -22.23 -5.45 -30.94
C VAL A 616 -20.71 -5.47 -30.92
N ILE A 617 -20.15 -6.48 -30.25
CA ILE A 617 -18.71 -6.71 -30.14
C ILE A 617 -18.32 -8.02 -30.80
N THR A 618 -17.08 -8.12 -31.24
CA THR A 618 -16.43 -9.41 -31.51
C THR A 618 -15.77 -9.89 -30.22
N VAL A 619 -16.17 -11.07 -29.74
CA VAL A 619 -15.62 -11.63 -28.51
C VAL A 619 -14.15 -12.05 -28.73
N PRO A 620 -13.20 -11.55 -27.93
CA PRO A 620 -11.80 -11.99 -28.01
C PRO A 620 -11.67 -13.51 -27.91
N ASN A 621 -10.78 -14.10 -28.73
CA ASN A 621 -10.62 -15.55 -28.81
C ASN A 621 -9.76 -16.14 -27.68
N VAL A 622 -10.26 -16.02 -26.45
CA VAL A 622 -9.61 -16.49 -25.22
C VAL A 622 -10.43 -17.63 -24.59
N ASN A 623 -9.79 -18.44 -23.76
CA ASN A 623 -10.47 -19.48 -23.00
C ASN A 623 -10.54 -19.08 -21.52
N THR A 624 -11.74 -18.86 -20.98
CA THR A 624 -11.94 -18.54 -19.55
C THR A 624 -13.36 -18.87 -19.10
N SER A 625 -13.53 -19.24 -17.84
CA SER A 625 -14.86 -19.39 -17.19
C SER A 625 -15.23 -18.19 -16.30
N GLN A 626 -14.34 -17.19 -16.19
CA GLN A 626 -14.44 -16.09 -15.25
C GLN A 626 -14.51 -14.73 -15.96
N ALA A 627 -15.09 -14.68 -17.16
CA ALA A 627 -15.15 -13.44 -17.93
C ALA A 627 -16.08 -12.41 -17.27
N ARG A 628 -15.67 -11.15 -17.31
CA ARG A 628 -16.49 -9.98 -16.95
C ARG A 628 -16.31 -8.89 -18.01
N ILE A 629 -17.39 -8.18 -18.30
CA ILE A 629 -17.41 -6.98 -19.14
C ILE A 629 -17.53 -5.76 -18.24
N MET A 630 -16.61 -4.81 -18.43
CA MET A 630 -16.73 -3.45 -17.91
C MET A 630 -17.10 -2.54 -19.06
N VAL A 631 -18.13 -1.72 -18.85
CA VAL A 631 -18.41 -0.56 -19.69
C VAL A 631 -17.97 0.67 -18.92
N ALA A 632 -16.95 1.37 -19.42
CA ALA A 632 -16.35 2.52 -18.75
C ALA A 632 -16.52 3.78 -19.60
N SER A 633 -16.84 4.91 -18.97
CA SER A 633 -16.95 6.19 -19.65
C SER A 633 -15.65 6.60 -20.35
N VAL A 634 -15.75 7.28 -21.48
CA VAL A 634 -14.60 7.91 -22.17
C VAL A 634 -14.62 9.40 -21.86
N GLY A 635 -13.53 9.92 -21.27
CA GLY A 635 -13.42 11.32 -20.86
C GLY A 635 -14.10 11.65 -19.52
N ASN A 636 -14.55 10.63 -18.78
CA ASN A 636 -15.10 10.74 -17.43
C ASN A 636 -14.59 9.54 -16.58
N VAL A 637 -14.98 9.43 -15.31
CA VAL A 637 -14.42 8.46 -14.35
C VAL A 637 -15.37 7.35 -13.92
N PHE A 638 -16.64 7.41 -14.33
CA PHE A 638 -17.64 6.40 -13.96
C PHE A 638 -17.58 5.17 -14.87
N TYR A 639 -17.98 4.02 -14.34
CA TYR A 639 -18.03 2.75 -15.07
C TYR A 639 -19.12 1.86 -14.49
N HIS A 640 -19.38 0.69 -15.09
CA HIS A 640 -20.11 -0.39 -14.42
C HIS A 640 -19.65 -1.74 -14.96
N ILE A 641 -19.78 -2.78 -14.13
CA ILE A 641 -19.40 -4.16 -14.48
C ILE A 641 -20.64 -5.02 -14.54
N ASN A 642 -20.68 -5.95 -15.49
CA ASN A 642 -21.80 -6.86 -15.63
C ASN A 642 -21.96 -7.77 -14.38
N PRO A 643 -23.18 -8.10 -13.94
CA PRO A 643 -23.43 -8.64 -12.60
C PRO A 643 -23.03 -10.12 -12.41
N ALA A 644 -22.93 -10.93 -13.47
CA ALA A 644 -22.51 -12.34 -13.38
C ALA A 644 -21.23 -12.65 -14.18
N THR A 645 -20.40 -13.59 -13.73
CA THR A 645 -19.33 -14.14 -14.57
C THR A 645 -19.94 -14.95 -15.72
N PHE A 646 -19.29 -14.93 -16.88
CA PHE A 646 -19.64 -15.78 -18.02
C PHE A 646 -18.41 -16.51 -18.56
N SER A 647 -18.62 -17.49 -19.44
CA SER A 647 -17.53 -18.26 -20.06
C SER A 647 -17.28 -17.83 -21.50
N ILE A 648 -16.02 -17.84 -21.92
CA ILE A 648 -15.60 -17.73 -23.32
C ILE A 648 -14.87 -19.01 -23.68
N THR A 649 -15.38 -19.71 -24.68
CA THR A 649 -14.74 -20.90 -25.25
C THR A 649 -13.93 -20.49 -26.46
N GLN A 650 -12.62 -20.69 -26.40
CA GLN A 650 -11.75 -20.41 -27.53
C GLN A 650 -12.17 -21.25 -28.75
N THR A 651 -12.34 -20.61 -29.89
CA THR A 651 -12.55 -21.27 -31.17
C THR A 651 -11.21 -21.48 -31.86
N LEU A 652 -10.91 -22.72 -32.21
CA LEU A 652 -9.76 -23.04 -33.05
C LEU A 652 -10.21 -22.87 -34.49
N SER A 653 -9.68 -21.86 -35.17
CA SER A 653 -9.83 -21.74 -36.62
C SER A 653 -8.52 -22.19 -37.27
N VAL A 654 -8.62 -23.03 -38.29
CA VAL A 654 -7.59 -23.15 -39.32
C VAL A 654 -8.04 -22.17 -40.40
N ASP A 655 -7.22 -21.17 -40.75
CA ASP A 655 -7.49 -20.35 -41.92
C ASP A 655 -7.54 -21.29 -43.14
N GLU A 656 -8.74 -21.69 -43.57
CA GLU A 656 -8.96 -22.08 -44.95
C GLU A 656 -8.75 -20.79 -45.75
N ALA A 657 -7.52 -20.61 -46.24
CA ALA A 657 -7.22 -19.54 -47.17
C ALA A 657 -8.17 -19.70 -48.37
N SER A 658 -9.24 -18.93 -48.41
CA SER A 658 -10.02 -18.68 -49.60
C SER A 658 -9.18 -17.82 -50.53
N MET A 659 -8.12 -18.42 -51.09
CA MET A 659 -7.37 -17.84 -52.19
C MET A 659 -8.17 -18.09 -53.46
N ASP A 660 -8.93 -17.07 -53.85
CA ASP A 660 -9.78 -17.00 -55.05
C ASP A 660 -9.02 -17.15 -56.40
N ASP A 661 -7.76 -17.62 -56.35
CA ASP A 661 -6.88 -17.79 -57.51
C ASP A 661 -6.15 -19.15 -57.57
N ASP A 662 -6.49 -20.09 -56.67
CA ASP A 662 -5.90 -21.43 -56.68
C ASP A 662 -6.40 -22.31 -57.83
N ALA A 663 -5.48 -23.08 -58.41
CA ALA A 663 -5.75 -23.96 -59.55
C ALA A 663 -6.61 -25.19 -59.19
N PHE A 664 -6.72 -25.50 -57.89
CA PHE A 664 -7.58 -26.55 -57.36
C PHE A 664 -7.98 -26.26 -55.90
N VAL A 665 -9.06 -26.88 -55.45
CA VAL A 665 -9.51 -26.92 -54.05
C VAL A 665 -9.61 -28.36 -53.57
N ILE A 666 -9.37 -28.61 -52.28
CA ILE A 666 -9.50 -29.93 -51.67
C ILE A 666 -10.65 -29.97 -50.66
N TYR A 667 -11.42 -31.06 -50.63
CA TYR A 667 -12.50 -31.24 -49.67
C TYR A 667 -12.92 -32.71 -49.48
N PRO A 668 -13.54 -33.07 -48.34
CA PRO A 668 -13.59 -32.26 -47.11
C PRO A 668 -12.20 -32.16 -46.45
N ASN A 669 -11.98 -31.10 -45.67
CA ASN A 669 -10.78 -30.93 -44.85
C ASN A 669 -11.20 -30.25 -43.54
N PRO A 670 -11.28 -30.96 -42.40
CA PRO A 670 -10.82 -32.34 -42.18
C PRO A 670 -11.65 -33.42 -42.89
N SER A 671 -11.09 -34.63 -43.05
CA SER A 671 -11.73 -35.75 -43.75
C SER A 671 -11.63 -37.09 -43.01
N LYS A 672 -12.64 -37.95 -43.19
CA LYS A 672 -12.64 -39.37 -42.76
C LYS A 672 -11.84 -40.30 -43.68
N GLY A 673 -10.86 -39.77 -44.40
CA GLY A 673 -9.99 -40.51 -45.30
C GLY A 673 -10.37 -40.51 -46.77
N ILE A 674 -11.39 -39.76 -47.20
CA ILE A 674 -11.68 -39.53 -48.63
C ILE A 674 -11.26 -38.11 -48.99
N LEU A 675 -10.33 -37.99 -49.93
CA LEU A 675 -9.83 -36.71 -50.43
C LEU A 675 -10.39 -36.45 -51.83
N ASN A 676 -11.14 -35.36 -52.00
CA ASN A 676 -11.51 -34.86 -53.33
C ASN A 676 -10.63 -33.67 -53.67
N VAL A 677 -10.15 -33.63 -54.92
CA VAL A 677 -9.41 -32.51 -55.50
C VAL A 677 -10.23 -32.01 -56.68
N LYS A 678 -10.74 -30.78 -56.60
CA LYS A 678 -11.53 -30.15 -57.66
C LYS A 678 -10.73 -29.06 -58.34
N PHE A 679 -10.50 -29.18 -59.64
CA PHE A 679 -9.72 -28.24 -60.43
C PHE A 679 -10.58 -27.10 -60.96
N THR A 680 -10.09 -25.86 -60.86
CA THR A 680 -10.86 -24.65 -61.19
C THR A 680 -10.72 -24.26 -62.67
N LYS A 681 -9.51 -24.38 -63.26
CA LYS A 681 -9.19 -23.80 -64.57
C LYS A 681 -8.91 -24.80 -65.71
N GLN A 682 -8.38 -26.01 -65.47
CA GLN A 682 -7.98 -26.97 -66.54
C GLN A 682 -8.18 -28.46 -66.17
N ASN A 683 -8.20 -29.34 -67.20
CA ASN A 683 -8.28 -30.81 -67.09
C ASN A 683 -6.98 -31.48 -67.57
N ASP A 684 -5.84 -31.08 -67.03
CA ASP A 684 -4.57 -31.73 -67.32
C ASP A 684 -4.39 -33.01 -66.50
N ASN A 685 -3.59 -33.95 -67.02
CA ASN A 685 -3.11 -35.06 -66.20
C ASN A 685 -2.28 -34.52 -65.03
N HIS A 686 -2.52 -35.05 -63.83
CA HIS A 686 -1.82 -34.60 -62.62
C HIS A 686 -1.27 -35.75 -61.79
N ASP A 687 -0.16 -35.46 -61.12
CA ASP A 687 0.43 -36.29 -60.10
C ASP A 687 -0.03 -35.80 -58.73
N ILE A 688 -0.33 -36.73 -57.83
CA ILE A 688 -0.59 -36.46 -56.42
C ILE A 688 0.43 -37.20 -55.56
N THR A 689 0.94 -36.49 -54.57
CA THR A 689 1.91 -37.00 -53.60
C THR A 689 1.52 -36.51 -52.22
N VAL A 690 1.50 -37.39 -51.21
CA VAL A 690 1.12 -37.06 -49.84
C VAL A 690 2.26 -37.41 -48.90
N TYR A 691 2.66 -36.44 -48.08
CA TYR A 691 3.68 -36.58 -47.06
C TYR A 691 3.06 -36.46 -45.67
N ASP A 692 3.58 -37.20 -44.70
CA ASP A 692 3.31 -36.89 -43.29
C ASP A 692 4.13 -35.66 -42.83
N MET A 693 3.89 -35.19 -41.61
CA MET A 693 4.59 -34.02 -41.05
C MET A 693 6.10 -34.23 -40.81
N SER A 694 6.60 -35.47 -40.87
CA SER A 694 8.05 -35.73 -40.85
C SER A 694 8.70 -35.61 -42.23
N GLY A 695 7.91 -35.35 -43.28
CA GLY A 695 8.36 -35.31 -44.67
C GLY A 695 8.43 -36.69 -45.33
N LYS A 696 7.96 -37.76 -44.66
CA LYS A 696 7.94 -39.10 -45.22
C LYS A 696 6.80 -39.23 -46.23
N LEU A 697 7.12 -39.77 -47.40
CA LEU A 697 6.14 -40.08 -48.44
C LEU A 697 5.20 -41.22 -47.98
N VAL A 698 3.90 -40.95 -47.91
CA VAL A 698 2.88 -41.91 -47.46
C VAL A 698 1.91 -42.33 -48.55
N PHE A 699 1.75 -41.54 -49.61
CA PHE A 699 0.94 -41.89 -50.78
C PHE A 699 1.46 -41.19 -52.03
N ARG A 700 1.44 -41.89 -53.17
CA ARG A 700 1.77 -41.30 -54.48
C ARG A 700 0.97 -41.95 -55.59
N LYS A 701 0.48 -41.15 -56.52
CA LYS A 701 -0.17 -41.64 -57.74
C LYS A 701 0.11 -40.68 -58.89
N LEU A 702 0.53 -41.21 -60.03
CA LEU A 702 0.97 -40.44 -61.19
C LEU A 702 -0.04 -40.48 -62.33
N ASN A 703 -0.03 -39.46 -63.19
CA ASN A 703 -0.81 -39.37 -64.43
C ASN A 703 -2.31 -39.60 -64.23
N ASN A 704 -2.90 -38.98 -63.21
CA ASN A 704 -4.32 -39.07 -62.92
C ASN A 704 -5.12 -38.15 -63.84
N THR A 705 -6.34 -38.56 -64.16
CA THR A 705 -7.33 -37.75 -64.89
C THR A 705 -8.46 -37.35 -63.95
N VAL A 706 -9.13 -36.24 -64.24
CA VAL A 706 -10.34 -35.79 -63.53
C VAL A 706 -11.61 -36.29 -64.23
N ASN A 707 -12.72 -36.38 -63.48
CA ASN A 707 -14.02 -36.68 -64.06
C ASN A 707 -14.60 -35.47 -64.86
N LYS A 708 -15.81 -35.62 -65.43
CA LYS A 708 -16.49 -34.54 -66.18
C LYS A 708 -16.76 -33.28 -65.35
N GLU A 709 -16.80 -33.40 -64.03
CA GLU A 709 -16.99 -32.30 -63.07
C GLU A 709 -15.65 -31.71 -62.57
N ARG A 710 -14.52 -32.15 -63.16
CA ARG A 710 -13.15 -31.75 -62.80
C ARG A 710 -12.71 -32.17 -61.40
N ILE A 711 -13.28 -33.27 -60.90
CA ILE A 711 -12.97 -33.82 -59.58
C ILE A 711 -12.15 -35.10 -59.74
N ALA A 712 -11.09 -35.21 -58.95
CA ALA A 712 -10.35 -36.45 -58.72
C ALA A 712 -10.49 -36.86 -57.26
N THR A 713 -10.91 -38.10 -57.02
CA THR A 713 -11.14 -38.63 -55.66
C THR A 713 -10.08 -39.69 -55.33
N TYR A 714 -9.52 -39.57 -54.12
CA TYR A 714 -8.50 -40.47 -53.59
C TYR A 714 -8.96 -41.04 -52.25
N ASN A 715 -8.97 -42.36 -52.16
CA ASN A 715 -9.26 -43.05 -50.90
C ASN A 715 -7.96 -43.26 -50.12
N LEU A 716 -7.84 -42.52 -49.03
CA LEU A 716 -6.71 -42.50 -48.09
C LEU A 716 -7.16 -42.99 -46.70
N SER A 717 -8.20 -43.82 -46.63
CA SER A 717 -8.76 -44.34 -45.38
C SER A 717 -7.79 -45.22 -44.58
N SER A 718 -6.71 -45.71 -45.20
CA SER A 718 -5.65 -46.48 -44.54
C SER A 718 -4.63 -45.65 -43.75
N LEU A 719 -4.54 -44.33 -44.00
CA LEU A 719 -3.61 -43.45 -43.26
C LEU A 719 -4.00 -43.34 -41.76
N ILE A 720 -3.07 -43.05 -40.86
CA ILE A 720 -3.44 -42.78 -39.46
C ILE A 720 -4.06 -41.38 -39.33
N LYS A 721 -4.80 -41.13 -38.25
CA LYS A 721 -5.29 -39.78 -37.93
C LYS A 721 -4.11 -38.83 -37.76
N GLY A 722 -4.19 -37.64 -38.35
CA GLY A 722 -3.10 -36.68 -38.32
C GLY A 722 -3.10 -35.70 -39.49
N GLU A 723 -2.06 -34.88 -39.53
CA GLU A 723 -1.85 -33.85 -40.55
C GLU A 723 -0.94 -34.36 -41.67
N TYR A 724 -1.25 -33.97 -42.91
CA TYR A 724 -0.51 -34.35 -44.09
C TYR A 724 -0.32 -33.15 -45.03
N ILE A 725 0.75 -33.18 -45.82
CA ILE A 725 0.98 -32.24 -46.92
C ILE A 725 0.71 -32.96 -48.23
N ILE A 726 -0.27 -32.47 -48.99
CA ILE A 726 -0.61 -32.96 -50.32
C ILE A 726 0.05 -32.05 -51.34
N SER A 727 0.90 -32.62 -52.18
CA SER A 727 1.49 -31.97 -53.35
C SER A 727 0.81 -32.45 -54.62
N ILE A 728 0.35 -31.50 -55.44
CA ILE A 728 -0.26 -31.75 -56.75
C ILE A 728 0.59 -31.08 -57.82
N LYS A 729 0.98 -31.87 -58.82
CA LYS A 729 1.82 -31.43 -59.91
C LYS A 729 1.20 -31.78 -61.26
N SER A 730 1.07 -30.81 -62.16
CA SER A 730 0.67 -30.97 -63.55
C SER A 730 1.59 -30.12 -64.44
N LYS A 731 1.27 -29.98 -65.73
CA LYS A 731 2.03 -29.07 -66.62
C LYS A 731 1.99 -27.61 -66.18
N THR A 732 0.90 -27.21 -65.53
CA THR A 732 0.60 -25.81 -65.19
C THR A 732 0.46 -25.58 -63.68
N ILE A 733 0.49 -26.65 -62.87
CA ILE A 733 0.29 -26.61 -61.42
C ILE A 733 1.48 -27.27 -60.74
N ASP A 734 2.07 -26.61 -59.76
CA ASP A 734 3.00 -27.24 -58.81
C ASP A 734 2.74 -26.59 -57.45
N LYS A 735 1.83 -27.18 -56.66
CA LYS A 735 1.36 -26.61 -55.40
C LYS A 735 1.19 -27.69 -54.33
N SER A 736 1.42 -27.29 -53.08
CA SER A 736 1.21 -28.14 -51.91
C SER A 736 0.25 -27.50 -50.93
N ILE A 737 -0.63 -28.30 -50.33
CA ILE A 737 -1.68 -27.87 -49.39
C ILE A 737 -1.76 -28.82 -48.20
N LYS A 738 -2.09 -28.29 -47.02
CA LYS A 738 -2.30 -29.07 -45.80
C LYS A 738 -3.68 -29.74 -45.81
N TRP A 739 -3.72 -31.02 -45.42
CA TRP A 739 -4.95 -31.80 -45.28
C TRP A 739 -4.94 -32.60 -43.98
N ILE A 740 -6.09 -32.62 -43.30
CA ILE A 740 -6.26 -33.22 -41.98
C ILE A 740 -7.14 -34.45 -42.10
N LYS A 741 -6.65 -35.57 -41.57
CA LYS A 741 -7.42 -36.81 -41.44
C LYS A 741 -7.89 -37.01 -40.00
N GLU A 742 -9.19 -37.13 -39.83
CA GLU A 742 -9.87 -37.38 -38.55
C GLU A 742 -10.20 -38.85 -38.26
#